data_AF-A0A6N9C6I2-F1
#
_entry.id   AF-A0A6N9C6I2-F1
#
_cell.length_a   1.000
_cell.length_b   1.000
_cell.length_c   1.000
_cell.angle_alpha   90.00
_cell.angle_beta   90.00
_cell.angle_gamma   90.00
#
_symmetry.space_group_name_H-M   'P 1'
#
loop_
_entity.id
_entity.type
_entity.pdbx_description
1 polymer ?
#
loop_
_entity_poly.entity_id
_entity_poly.type
_entity_poly.pdbx_seq_one_letter_code
_entity_poly.pdbx_strand_id
1 'polypeptide(L)'
;DLLSLPLTDRELETRLEVDVIRNLLNAPGVRVWRAGTNNSGVSNNNRVIERHTSRYGAYWKSYDFAGSVGTQNIFTHPLSFTHDGGEVIFNLPNGLQAYYVTNASGFRLDDAPINIVSNPAASDPTVRNGLSCFGCHTEGMKTFEDEVRAVIESNTTPAYDKEQALRLYVEQSEINALLQEDTDRYKEALEATGGAFGGIEPISRFHEVFQGTVDAAYAAAVVGLETDAFLEKIRENVGLQNIGLLVLDSENGSMKRDAWTSNFRDILFALDFPELVDKTPVVPDPDRLPGAFVHIPDLNLRAAIAEELGKSPNAPITAEEMDRLTRLRANGRGIQDLSGLQFATNVTFLRLANNEISDISPIAGLINLRDLEVDNNRISDISPYRGLKNLVSTSFRDNMVSDILPLAQLVNLDYLAFTNNNVSDLSPLAGLINLKRLNFSNNDVSDLSPLAGFINLTDLDVAGNNISDLSPIARLINLGSLEFSGSNVSDLSPLAGLVNLQRIRSWGHSISDISPLAGLTKLERIDFCGGHISDLTPLAGLTGLKELYLASEEISDISPLARLTGLTRLRLTRNDISDISPLAGLTQLKWLEIYDNEISDFSPLDGLRENIKLIWHNNPGFPKGGPKIEGPWLWAVLLDTKLDSSTDLLSEASKGTITEVGIATHGAIEGRAVGDDVWTIGRLPPTGKNILEMLQGATPDGVIYGSVSLHSPREQSTTMHVGSDSALKVWLNGTLIYEALRDPGPGLDYQEFFPVTLKSGRNVLLVAVHLIHSERSAFFGFEPGTEYTVANPSVGYTFSKTPIYIDDTFTLDISAEDVFDMAGWQFDIAFDPAILEAISVSEGNLLRTGGTTFFQAGSIDNANGKITGLSAARLSAQGVSGTGTLLQVRFKAKIDGETELVLQNFEFGTVTGESIPAGP
;
A
#
# COMPACT_ATOMS: atom_id res chain seq x y z
N ASP A 1 -22.48 -30.67 4.25
CA ASP A 1 -23.22 -30.49 5.52
C ASP A 1 -24.58 -31.17 5.41
N LEU A 2 -24.78 -32.31 6.09
CA LEU A 2 -25.97 -33.17 5.95
C LEU A 2 -27.20 -32.59 6.67
N LEU A 3 -26.98 -31.76 7.71
CA LEU A 3 -28.03 -31.23 8.58
C LEU A 3 -28.39 -29.77 8.22
N SER A 4 -27.65 -29.13 7.31
CA SER A 4 -27.86 -27.74 6.89
C SER A 4 -27.96 -26.78 8.09
N LEU A 5 -27.12 -27.02 9.11
CA LEU A 5 -27.04 -26.15 10.26
C LEU A 5 -26.56 -24.75 9.80
N PRO A 6 -27.05 -23.68 10.43
CA PRO A 6 -26.64 -22.32 10.07
C PRO A 6 -25.14 -22.09 10.32
N LEU A 7 -24.61 -20.96 9.84
CA LEU A 7 -23.19 -20.59 10.01
C LEU A 7 -22.92 -19.90 11.34
N THR A 8 -23.95 -19.36 12.00
CA THR A 8 -23.83 -18.68 13.30
C THR A 8 -24.77 -19.28 14.34
N ASP A 9 -24.33 -19.28 15.60
CA ASP A 9 -25.19 -19.64 16.74
C ASP A 9 -26.42 -18.75 16.84
N ARG A 10 -26.34 -17.45 16.48
CA ARG A 10 -27.48 -16.54 16.47
C ARG A 10 -28.57 -16.95 15.48
N GLU A 11 -28.19 -17.43 14.31
CA GLU A 11 -29.13 -18.01 13.35
C GLU A 11 -29.72 -19.32 13.88
N LEU A 12 -28.93 -20.14 14.59
CA LEU A 12 -29.41 -21.35 15.24
C LEU A 12 -30.42 -21.04 16.36
N GLU A 13 -30.11 -20.09 17.22
CA GLU A 13 -30.96 -19.55 18.28
C GLU A 13 -32.30 -19.07 17.69
N THR A 14 -32.26 -18.33 16.58
CA THR A 14 -33.46 -17.91 15.85
C THR A 14 -34.30 -19.09 15.36
N ARG A 15 -33.67 -20.12 14.79
CA ARG A 15 -34.35 -21.35 14.32
C ARG A 15 -34.96 -22.17 15.45
N LEU A 16 -34.35 -22.12 16.63
CA LEU A 16 -34.77 -22.85 17.83
C LEU A 16 -35.68 -22.02 18.74
N GLU A 17 -36.04 -20.79 18.33
CA GLU A 17 -36.86 -19.85 19.10
C GLU A 17 -36.25 -19.51 20.47
N VAL A 18 -34.91 -19.42 20.53
CA VAL A 18 -34.14 -18.99 21.70
C VAL A 18 -33.66 -17.56 21.48
N ASP A 19 -33.86 -16.69 22.48
CA ASP A 19 -33.34 -15.32 22.49
C ASP A 19 -32.46 -15.14 23.74
N VAL A 20 -31.16 -15.47 23.61
CA VAL A 20 -30.22 -15.47 24.74
C VAL A 20 -30.14 -14.10 25.39
N ILE A 21 -30.03 -13.03 24.60
CA ILE A 21 -29.93 -11.65 25.09
C ILE A 21 -31.16 -11.29 25.91
N ARG A 22 -32.36 -11.53 25.39
CA ARG A 22 -33.60 -11.24 26.11
C ARG A 22 -33.75 -12.08 27.38
N ASN A 23 -33.36 -13.34 27.33
CA ASN A 23 -33.46 -14.26 28.46
C ASN A 23 -32.59 -13.80 29.65
N LEU A 24 -31.43 -13.20 29.36
CA LEU A 24 -30.53 -12.64 30.37
C LEU A 24 -31.02 -11.29 30.95
N LEU A 25 -31.79 -10.50 30.18
CA LEU A 25 -32.24 -9.13 30.52
C LEU A 25 -33.53 -9.03 31.36
N ASN A 26 -33.70 -9.86 32.39
CA ASN A 26 -34.82 -9.76 33.37
C ASN A 26 -36.25 -9.74 32.76
N ALA A 27 -36.49 -10.38 31.61
CA ALA A 27 -37.83 -10.48 31.05
C ALA A 27 -38.77 -11.26 32.00
N PRO A 28 -39.96 -10.72 32.37
CA PRO A 28 -40.90 -11.41 33.25
C PRO A 28 -41.34 -12.77 32.65
N GLY A 29 -41.21 -13.84 33.43
CA GLY A 29 -41.66 -15.18 33.04
C GLY A 29 -40.66 -16.05 32.28
N VAL A 30 -39.43 -15.56 32.01
CA VAL A 30 -38.37 -16.36 31.37
C VAL A 30 -37.18 -16.54 32.31
N ARG A 31 -36.82 -17.81 32.59
CA ARG A 31 -35.70 -18.17 33.46
C ARG A 31 -34.55 -18.76 32.62
N VAL A 32 -33.34 -18.31 32.91
CA VAL A 32 -32.07 -18.91 32.46
C VAL A 32 -31.42 -19.49 33.69
N TRP A 33 -30.81 -20.66 33.53
CA TRP A 33 -30.04 -21.30 34.57
C TRP A 33 -28.58 -21.30 34.14
N ARG A 34 -27.73 -20.71 34.97
CA ARG A 34 -26.30 -20.55 34.70
C ARG A 34 -25.50 -21.27 35.79
N ALA A 35 -24.37 -21.82 35.41
CA ALA A 35 -23.35 -22.34 36.30
C ALA A 35 -21.96 -21.95 35.78
N GLY A 36 -20.96 -21.93 36.65
CA GLY A 36 -19.58 -21.68 36.29
C GLY A 36 -18.61 -22.57 37.07
N THR A 37 -17.56 -23.02 36.41
CA THR A 37 -16.53 -23.90 37.00
C THR A 37 -15.14 -23.57 36.47
N ASN A 38 -14.11 -23.83 37.27
CA ASN A 38 -12.71 -23.77 36.82
C ASN A 38 -12.20 -25.04 36.15
N ASN A 39 -12.93 -26.15 36.28
CA ASN A 39 -12.49 -27.43 35.78
C ASN A 39 -13.64 -28.17 35.11
N SER A 40 -13.77 -27.98 33.80
CA SER A 40 -14.76 -28.68 32.98
C SER A 40 -14.25 -30.02 32.41
N GLY A 41 -12.95 -30.32 32.56
CA GLY A 41 -12.30 -31.48 31.96
C GLY A 41 -11.99 -31.37 30.45
N VAL A 42 -12.47 -30.32 29.78
CA VAL A 42 -12.24 -30.05 28.34
C VAL A 42 -11.77 -28.62 28.06
N SER A 43 -12.30 -27.62 28.78
CA SER A 43 -11.74 -26.26 28.72
C SER A 43 -10.45 -26.18 29.50
N ASN A 44 -9.46 -25.47 28.96
CA ASN A 44 -8.17 -25.28 29.61
C ASN A 44 -8.24 -24.25 30.77
N ASN A 45 -9.34 -23.48 30.86
CA ASN A 45 -9.56 -22.43 31.85
C ASN A 45 -11.00 -22.50 32.39
N ASN A 46 -11.46 -21.41 33.02
CA ASN A 46 -12.82 -21.27 33.52
C ASN A 46 -13.84 -21.54 32.40
N ARG A 47 -15.06 -22.00 32.74
CA ARG A 47 -16.17 -22.19 31.80
C ARG A 47 -17.46 -21.70 32.41
N VAL A 48 -18.27 -20.98 31.64
CA VAL A 48 -19.66 -20.65 31.99
C VAL A 48 -20.59 -21.52 31.16
N ILE A 49 -21.64 -22.05 31.76
CA ILE A 49 -22.63 -22.90 31.09
C ILE A 49 -24.02 -22.33 31.37
N GLU A 50 -24.81 -22.16 30.32
CA GLU A 50 -26.17 -21.64 30.37
C GLU A 50 -27.16 -22.63 29.77
N ARG A 51 -28.33 -22.72 30.39
CA ARG A 51 -29.46 -23.49 29.88
C ARG A 51 -30.63 -22.57 29.55
N HIS A 52 -31.11 -22.72 28.32
CA HIS A 52 -32.33 -22.08 27.82
C HIS A 52 -33.35 -23.15 27.43
N THR A 53 -34.62 -22.81 27.53
CA THR A 53 -35.69 -23.59 26.89
C THR A 53 -35.68 -23.28 25.40
N SER A 54 -35.71 -24.32 24.57
CA SER A 54 -35.79 -24.21 23.11
C SER A 54 -37.08 -24.85 22.59
N ARG A 55 -37.40 -24.59 21.32
CA ARG A 55 -38.58 -25.16 20.64
C ARG A 55 -38.72 -26.68 20.79
N TYR A 56 -37.62 -27.42 20.86
CA TYR A 56 -37.61 -28.89 20.90
C TYR A 56 -37.10 -29.47 22.22
N GLY A 57 -36.91 -28.64 23.27
CA GLY A 57 -36.44 -29.09 24.57
C GLY A 57 -35.47 -28.09 25.18
N ALA A 58 -34.19 -28.44 25.21
CA ALA A 58 -33.13 -27.63 25.78
C ALA A 58 -32.20 -27.04 24.72
N TYR A 59 -31.59 -25.91 25.07
CA TYR A 59 -30.45 -25.30 24.40
C TYR A 59 -29.43 -24.95 25.48
N TRP A 60 -28.36 -25.73 25.53
CA TRP A 60 -27.23 -25.52 26.43
C TRP A 60 -26.14 -24.79 25.65
N LYS A 61 -25.61 -23.71 26.22
CA LYS A 61 -24.53 -22.92 25.62
C LYS A 61 -23.41 -22.76 26.64
N SER A 62 -22.18 -23.07 26.25
CA SER A 62 -21.01 -22.71 27.03
C SER A 62 -20.29 -21.51 26.47
N TYR A 63 -19.54 -20.88 27.37
CA TYR A 63 -18.57 -19.85 27.08
C TYR A 63 -17.25 -20.33 27.67
N ASP A 64 -16.28 -20.53 26.79
CA ASP A 64 -14.97 -21.07 27.09
C ASP A 64 -13.91 -19.98 26.89
N PHE A 65 -12.85 -19.99 27.70
CA PHE A 65 -11.92 -18.87 27.83
C PHE A 65 -10.48 -19.31 27.57
N ALA A 66 -9.69 -18.45 26.95
CA ALA A 66 -8.25 -18.64 26.74
C ALA A 66 -7.43 -18.36 28.02
N GLY A 67 -8.03 -17.70 29.02
CA GLY A 67 -7.42 -17.44 30.33
C GLY A 67 -8.44 -17.27 31.46
N SER A 68 -7.94 -17.03 32.68
CA SER A 68 -8.74 -16.93 33.92
C SER A 68 -8.56 -15.59 34.66
N VAL A 69 -8.17 -14.52 33.97
CA VAL A 69 -7.82 -13.20 34.55
C VAL A 69 -8.68 -12.08 33.99
N GLY A 70 -8.75 -10.95 34.70
CA GLY A 70 -9.50 -9.77 34.25
C GLY A 70 -10.97 -10.09 33.98
N THR A 71 -11.49 -9.67 32.82
CA THR A 71 -12.87 -9.95 32.38
C THR A 71 -13.11 -11.42 32.00
N GLN A 72 -12.09 -12.28 32.00
CA GLN A 72 -12.22 -13.74 31.83
C GLN A 72 -12.30 -14.49 33.17
N ASN A 73 -12.18 -13.79 34.29
CA ASN A 73 -12.32 -14.38 35.62
C ASN A 73 -13.80 -14.38 36.06
N ILE A 74 -14.45 -15.54 35.96
CA ILE A 74 -15.89 -15.69 36.17
C ILE A 74 -16.35 -15.47 37.63
N PHE A 75 -15.44 -15.58 38.62
CA PHE A 75 -15.77 -15.33 40.03
C PHE A 75 -15.83 -13.84 40.37
N THR A 76 -15.12 -13.02 39.59
CA THR A 76 -15.10 -11.56 39.74
C THR A 76 -16.06 -10.88 38.76
N HIS A 77 -16.31 -11.51 37.61
CA HIS A 77 -17.16 -11.00 36.53
C HIS A 77 -18.29 -12.00 36.14
N PRO A 78 -19.15 -12.43 37.06
CA PRO A 78 -20.16 -13.46 36.79
C PRO A 78 -21.27 -13.02 35.81
N LEU A 79 -21.43 -11.71 35.58
CA LEU A 79 -22.46 -11.15 34.69
C LEU A 79 -21.90 -10.56 33.39
N SER A 80 -20.62 -10.18 33.35
CA SER A 80 -20.02 -9.40 32.26
C SER A 80 -18.61 -9.89 31.97
N PHE A 81 -18.50 -10.94 31.16
CA PHE A 81 -17.24 -11.61 30.84
C PHE A 81 -16.93 -11.60 29.33
N THR A 82 -15.67 -11.81 28.97
CA THR A 82 -15.21 -11.91 27.57
C THR A 82 -14.75 -13.34 27.29
N HIS A 83 -15.47 -14.08 26.46
CA HIS A 83 -15.14 -15.47 26.11
C HIS A 83 -14.44 -15.58 24.75
N ASP A 84 -13.76 -16.69 24.48
CA ASP A 84 -12.98 -16.91 23.27
C ASP A 84 -13.59 -17.96 22.33
N GLY A 85 -14.58 -18.70 22.82
CA GLY A 85 -15.35 -19.67 22.06
C GLY A 85 -16.45 -20.30 22.92
N GLY A 86 -17.07 -21.35 22.41
CA GLY A 86 -18.13 -22.05 23.11
C GLY A 86 -18.66 -23.26 22.37
N GLU A 87 -19.39 -24.10 23.10
CA GLU A 87 -20.14 -25.22 22.58
C GLU A 87 -21.63 -25.01 22.83
N VAL A 88 -22.45 -25.44 21.88
CA VAL A 88 -23.89 -25.48 21.99
C VAL A 88 -24.36 -26.92 21.83
N ILE A 89 -25.14 -27.39 22.79
CA ILE A 89 -25.83 -28.70 22.77
C ILE A 89 -27.32 -28.45 22.79
N PHE A 90 -28.04 -28.95 21.78
CA PHE A 90 -29.47 -28.69 21.65
C PHE A 90 -30.24 -29.91 21.17
N ASN A 91 -31.54 -29.94 21.48
CA ASN A 91 -32.42 -31.02 21.04
C ASN A 91 -32.90 -30.82 19.59
N LEU A 92 -32.85 -31.89 18.82
CA LEU A 92 -33.50 -32.03 17.53
C LEU A 92 -35.00 -32.36 17.70
N PRO A 93 -35.82 -32.22 16.64
CA PRO A 93 -37.26 -32.54 16.72
C PRO A 93 -37.59 -33.97 17.15
N ASN A 94 -36.65 -34.91 16.98
CA ASN A 94 -36.79 -36.31 17.40
C ASN A 94 -36.25 -36.58 18.82
N GLY A 95 -35.83 -35.55 19.56
CA GLY A 95 -35.30 -35.65 20.92
C GLY A 95 -33.81 -35.97 21.03
N LEU A 96 -33.15 -36.38 19.94
CA LEU A 96 -31.69 -36.56 19.91
C LEU A 96 -30.97 -35.22 20.13
N GLN A 97 -29.71 -35.30 20.54
CA GLN A 97 -28.85 -34.13 20.68
C GLN A 97 -28.10 -33.84 19.39
N ALA A 98 -27.93 -32.56 19.11
CA ALA A 98 -27.00 -32.03 18.12
C ALA A 98 -26.02 -31.09 18.81
N TYR A 99 -24.83 -31.00 18.21
CA TYR A 99 -23.68 -30.31 18.76
C TYR A 99 -23.21 -29.24 17.78
N TYR A 100 -22.68 -28.17 18.34
CA TYR A 100 -22.31 -27.00 17.56
C TYR A 100 -21.19 -26.23 18.27
N VAL A 101 -20.01 -26.15 17.65
CA VAL A 101 -18.85 -25.44 18.23
C VAL A 101 -18.70 -24.06 17.58
N THR A 102 -18.36 -23.04 18.36
CA THR A 102 -18.24 -21.66 17.91
C THR A 102 -16.98 -20.94 18.36
N ASN A 103 -16.55 -19.95 17.57
CA ASN A 103 -15.58 -18.94 18.02
C ASN A 103 -16.25 -17.83 18.85
N ALA A 104 -15.46 -16.90 19.39
CA ALA A 104 -15.93 -15.76 20.17
C ALA A 104 -17.02 -14.90 19.50
N SER A 105 -17.08 -14.88 18.17
CA SER A 105 -18.07 -14.11 17.39
C SER A 105 -19.33 -14.91 17.05
N GLY A 106 -19.44 -16.17 17.50
CA GLY A 106 -20.58 -17.05 17.27
C GLY A 106 -20.56 -17.81 15.94
N PHE A 107 -19.47 -17.74 15.17
CA PHE A 107 -19.33 -18.50 13.92
C PHE A 107 -18.99 -19.95 14.20
N ARG A 108 -19.63 -20.85 13.44
CA ARG A 108 -19.39 -22.29 13.51
C ARG A 108 -17.95 -22.64 13.16
N LEU A 109 -17.36 -23.52 13.95
CA LEU A 109 -16.07 -24.14 13.68
C LEU A 109 -16.25 -25.63 13.40
N ASP A 110 -15.42 -26.18 12.52
CA ASP A 110 -15.27 -27.63 12.36
C ASP A 110 -14.31 -28.19 13.42
N ASP A 111 -13.23 -27.46 13.70
CA ASP A 111 -12.22 -27.80 14.71
C ASP A 111 -12.04 -26.66 15.72
N ALA A 112 -12.07 -26.97 17.00
CA ALA A 112 -11.84 -26.00 18.07
C ALA A 112 -10.34 -25.73 18.30
N PRO A 113 -9.93 -24.49 18.61
CA PRO A 113 -8.54 -24.20 18.98
C PRO A 113 -8.14 -24.93 20.27
N ILE A 114 -7.11 -25.77 20.19
CA ILE A 114 -6.61 -26.62 21.29
C ILE A 114 -6.22 -25.81 22.53
N ASN A 115 -5.79 -24.54 22.34
CA ASN A 115 -5.44 -23.65 23.44
C ASN A 115 -6.65 -23.15 24.25
N ILE A 116 -7.88 -23.29 23.75
CA ILE A 116 -9.12 -22.93 24.45
C ILE A 116 -9.77 -24.19 25.04
N VAL A 117 -9.98 -25.22 24.20
CA VAL A 117 -10.56 -26.51 24.59
C VAL A 117 -9.77 -27.64 23.96
N SER A 118 -9.58 -28.73 24.70
CA SER A 118 -8.92 -29.95 24.20
C SER A 118 -9.62 -31.20 24.72
N ASN A 119 -9.50 -32.30 24.00
CA ASN A 119 -9.96 -33.62 24.44
C ASN A 119 -8.76 -34.48 24.87
N PRO A 120 -8.25 -34.33 26.09
CA PRO A 120 -7.04 -35.04 26.54
C PRO A 120 -7.23 -36.56 26.64
N ALA A 121 -8.48 -37.05 26.61
CA ALA A 121 -8.78 -38.49 26.65
C ALA A 121 -8.73 -39.16 25.27
N ALA A 122 -8.68 -38.39 24.18
CA ALA A 122 -8.59 -38.91 22.82
C ALA A 122 -7.15 -38.97 22.30
N SER A 123 -6.92 -39.79 21.26
CA SER A 123 -5.65 -39.88 20.56
C SER A 123 -5.30 -38.61 19.77
N ASP A 124 -6.33 -37.88 19.30
CA ASP A 124 -6.25 -36.52 18.78
C ASP A 124 -6.86 -35.57 19.82
N PRO A 125 -6.09 -34.63 20.41
CA PRO A 125 -6.61 -33.69 21.40
C PRO A 125 -7.53 -32.62 20.81
N THR A 126 -7.66 -32.55 19.48
CA THR A 126 -8.55 -31.60 18.80
C THR A 126 -10.01 -31.93 19.07
N VAL A 127 -10.77 -30.94 19.54
CA VAL A 127 -12.23 -31.06 19.66
C VAL A 127 -12.86 -30.75 18.31
N ARG A 128 -13.40 -31.77 17.65
CA ARG A 128 -14.05 -31.68 16.34
C ARG A 128 -15.56 -31.64 16.49
N ASN A 129 -16.20 -30.65 15.88
CA ASN A 129 -17.63 -30.41 15.99
C ASN A 129 -18.45 -31.63 15.58
N GLY A 130 -19.42 -32.01 16.40
CA GLY A 130 -20.18 -33.25 16.24
C GLY A 130 -19.39 -34.48 16.67
N LEU A 131 -18.25 -34.75 16.04
CA LEU A 131 -17.49 -35.99 16.22
C LEU A 131 -16.99 -36.19 17.67
N SER A 132 -16.21 -35.25 18.21
CA SER A 132 -15.72 -35.36 19.59
C SER A 132 -16.87 -35.26 20.58
N CYS A 133 -17.88 -34.45 20.26
CA CYS A 133 -19.05 -34.25 21.11
C CYS A 133 -19.89 -35.53 21.25
N PHE A 134 -20.12 -36.29 20.16
CA PHE A 134 -20.80 -37.59 20.20
C PHE A 134 -20.07 -38.57 21.12
N GLY A 135 -18.73 -38.64 21.02
CA GLY A 135 -17.91 -39.48 21.87
C GLY A 135 -17.93 -39.08 23.36
N CYS A 136 -17.99 -37.78 23.65
CA CYS A 136 -18.11 -37.31 25.03
C CYS A 136 -19.52 -37.50 25.60
N HIS A 137 -20.57 -37.25 24.83
CA HIS A 137 -21.97 -37.21 25.27
C HIS A 137 -22.77 -38.48 24.98
N THR A 138 -22.10 -39.64 24.89
CA THR A 138 -22.73 -40.95 24.63
C THR A 138 -23.87 -41.30 25.59
N GLU A 139 -23.80 -40.81 26.83
CA GLU A 139 -24.80 -41.05 27.87
C GLU A 139 -25.72 -39.86 28.14
N GLY A 140 -25.63 -38.78 27.35
CA GLY A 140 -26.38 -37.54 27.49
C GLY A 140 -25.54 -36.37 28.04
N MET A 141 -26.20 -35.47 28.79
CA MET A 141 -25.53 -34.28 29.33
C MET A 141 -24.49 -34.67 30.40
N LYS A 142 -23.31 -34.03 30.36
CA LYS A 142 -22.30 -34.20 31.40
C LYS A 142 -22.69 -33.43 32.66
N THR A 143 -22.44 -34.02 33.82
CA THR A 143 -22.61 -33.37 35.12
C THR A 143 -21.44 -32.44 35.41
N PHE A 144 -21.73 -31.30 36.03
CA PHE A 144 -20.74 -30.34 36.51
C PHE A 144 -21.23 -29.67 37.80
N GLU A 145 -20.28 -29.17 38.59
CA GLU A 145 -20.56 -28.42 39.81
C GLU A 145 -20.38 -26.92 39.58
N ASP A 146 -21.33 -26.12 40.04
CA ASP A 146 -21.22 -24.66 40.09
C ASP A 146 -20.34 -24.25 41.27
N GLU A 147 -19.29 -23.50 40.97
CA GLU A 147 -18.36 -22.94 41.95
C GLU A 147 -18.61 -21.44 42.16
N VAL A 148 -19.43 -20.79 41.31
CA VAL A 148 -19.58 -19.33 41.28
C VAL A 148 -20.64 -18.84 42.25
N ARG A 149 -21.76 -19.55 42.44
CA ARG A 149 -22.87 -19.12 43.32
C ARG A 149 -22.40 -18.90 44.76
N ALA A 150 -21.63 -19.83 45.33
CA ALA A 150 -21.11 -19.69 46.70
C ALA A 150 -20.23 -18.43 46.86
N VAL A 151 -19.50 -18.04 45.81
CA VAL A 151 -18.72 -16.79 45.79
C VAL A 151 -19.63 -15.56 45.72
N ILE A 152 -20.70 -15.61 44.91
CA ILE A 152 -21.70 -14.53 44.86
C ILE A 152 -22.38 -14.35 46.23
N GLU A 153 -22.80 -15.44 46.87
CA GLU A 153 -23.48 -15.41 48.18
C GLU A 153 -22.60 -14.81 49.28
N SER A 154 -21.33 -15.23 49.33
CA SER A 154 -20.36 -14.75 50.32
C SER A 154 -19.86 -13.31 50.07
N ASN A 155 -20.00 -12.78 48.84
CA ASN A 155 -19.61 -11.41 48.52
C ASN A 155 -20.63 -10.38 49.04
N THR A 156 -20.26 -9.60 50.06
CA THR A 156 -21.14 -8.61 50.69
C THR A 156 -21.18 -7.27 49.96
N THR A 157 -20.19 -6.95 49.12
CA THR A 157 -20.10 -5.70 48.36
C THR A 157 -19.61 -5.96 46.92
N PRO A 158 -20.38 -6.69 46.08
CA PRO A 158 -19.96 -7.01 44.73
C PRO A 158 -19.97 -5.77 43.81
N ALA A 159 -19.08 -5.77 42.83
CA ALA A 159 -19.03 -4.77 41.75
C ALA A 159 -20.08 -5.02 40.64
N TYR A 160 -20.97 -6.00 40.84
CA TYR A 160 -22.01 -6.45 39.92
C TYR A 160 -23.34 -6.56 40.67
N ASP A 161 -24.45 -6.61 39.93
CA ASP A 161 -25.79 -6.80 40.51
C ASP A 161 -25.91 -8.20 41.14
N LYS A 162 -25.84 -8.26 42.48
CA LYS A 162 -25.90 -9.51 43.24
C LYS A 162 -27.23 -10.24 43.03
N GLU A 163 -28.34 -9.51 42.97
CA GLU A 163 -29.67 -10.10 42.83
C GLU A 163 -29.83 -10.71 41.44
N GLN A 164 -29.37 -10.01 40.41
CA GLN A 164 -29.35 -10.54 39.04
C GLN A 164 -28.44 -11.76 38.92
N ALA A 165 -27.26 -11.74 39.57
CA ALA A 165 -26.34 -12.87 39.57
C ALA A 165 -26.96 -14.10 40.26
N LEU A 166 -27.56 -13.96 41.45
CA LEU A 166 -28.22 -15.07 42.16
C LEU A 166 -29.50 -15.57 41.46
N ARG A 167 -30.12 -14.75 40.60
CA ARG A 167 -31.23 -15.18 39.73
C ARG A 167 -30.76 -16.14 38.64
N LEU A 168 -29.59 -15.87 38.05
CA LEU A 168 -29.01 -16.66 36.96
C LEU A 168 -28.29 -17.90 37.48
N TYR A 169 -27.39 -17.72 38.46
CA TYR A 169 -26.65 -18.80 39.10
C TYR A 169 -27.51 -19.45 40.18
N VAL A 170 -28.28 -20.48 39.82
CA VAL A 170 -29.26 -21.14 40.71
C VAL A 170 -28.60 -22.16 41.65
N GLU A 171 -29.37 -22.68 42.60
CA GLU A 171 -28.90 -23.79 43.45
C GLU A 171 -28.47 -25.01 42.61
N GLN A 172 -27.42 -25.71 43.04
CA GLN A 172 -26.89 -26.88 42.32
C GLN A 172 -27.96 -27.96 42.09
N SER A 173 -28.88 -28.13 43.05
CA SER A 173 -29.99 -29.09 42.93
C SER A 173 -30.92 -28.78 41.75
N GLU A 174 -31.08 -27.51 41.38
CA GLU A 174 -31.87 -27.10 40.21
C GLU A 174 -31.15 -27.41 38.90
N ILE A 175 -29.85 -27.13 38.80
CA ILE A 175 -29.02 -27.50 37.64
C ILE A 175 -29.01 -29.03 37.46
N ASN A 176 -28.83 -29.78 38.55
CA ASN A 176 -28.81 -31.24 38.52
C ASN A 176 -30.15 -31.81 38.03
N ALA A 177 -31.28 -31.24 38.45
CA ALA A 177 -32.60 -31.65 37.98
C ALA A 177 -32.76 -31.44 36.47
N LEU A 178 -32.29 -30.30 35.93
CA LEU A 178 -32.34 -29.99 34.50
C LEU A 178 -31.41 -30.88 33.68
N LEU A 179 -30.19 -31.13 34.14
CA LEU A 179 -29.26 -32.06 33.50
C LEU A 179 -29.82 -33.47 33.44
N GLN A 180 -30.47 -33.92 34.52
CA GLN A 180 -31.14 -35.21 34.57
C GLN A 180 -32.31 -35.26 33.59
N GLU A 181 -33.18 -34.25 33.58
CA GLU A 181 -34.32 -34.15 32.65
C GLU A 181 -33.87 -34.20 31.18
N ASP A 182 -32.87 -33.39 30.83
CA ASP A 182 -32.38 -33.29 29.45
C ASP A 182 -31.58 -34.55 29.04
N THR A 183 -30.96 -35.24 30.00
CA THR A 183 -30.34 -36.55 29.80
C THR A 183 -31.39 -37.63 29.56
N ASP A 184 -32.44 -37.68 30.38
CA ASP A 184 -33.52 -38.66 30.23
C ASP A 184 -34.23 -38.49 28.88
N ARG A 185 -34.47 -37.25 28.44
CA ARG A 185 -35.00 -36.96 27.09
C ARG A 185 -34.12 -37.52 25.97
N TYR A 186 -32.80 -37.33 26.08
CA TYR A 186 -31.86 -37.88 25.08
C TYR A 186 -31.85 -39.41 25.11
N LYS A 187 -31.90 -40.01 26.29
CA LYS A 187 -31.94 -41.47 26.46
C LYS A 187 -33.19 -42.08 25.82
N GLU A 188 -34.36 -41.52 26.09
CA GLU A 188 -35.62 -41.97 25.47
C GLU A 188 -35.56 -41.86 23.94
N ALA A 189 -35.02 -40.76 23.41
CA ALA A 189 -34.86 -40.57 21.97
C ALA A 189 -33.88 -41.58 21.37
N LEU A 190 -32.78 -41.90 22.06
CA LEU A 190 -31.78 -42.86 21.61
C LEU A 190 -32.34 -44.29 21.62
N GLU A 191 -33.07 -44.70 22.66
CA GLU A 191 -33.78 -45.99 22.71
C GLU A 191 -34.74 -46.15 21.52
N ALA A 192 -35.45 -45.08 21.16
CA ALA A 192 -36.37 -45.08 20.02
C ALA A 192 -35.66 -45.32 18.67
N THR A 193 -34.34 -45.08 18.59
CA THR A 193 -33.53 -45.43 17.40
C THR A 193 -33.08 -46.89 17.36
N GLY A 194 -33.30 -47.66 18.44
CA GLY A 194 -32.78 -49.02 18.60
C GLY A 194 -31.34 -49.07 19.12
N GLY A 195 -30.78 -47.95 19.59
CA GLY A 195 -29.46 -47.87 20.22
C GLY A 195 -29.45 -48.47 21.64
N ALA A 196 -28.28 -48.90 22.11
CA ALA A 196 -28.07 -49.42 23.47
C ALA A 196 -27.19 -48.48 24.31
N PHE A 197 -27.42 -48.42 25.63
CA PHE A 197 -26.59 -47.65 26.56
C PHE A 197 -25.28 -48.35 26.93
N GLY A 198 -24.25 -47.57 27.25
CA GLY A 198 -23.05 -48.05 27.93
C GLY A 198 -21.93 -48.57 27.01
N GLY A 199 -21.58 -47.82 25.96
CA GLY A 199 -20.44 -48.11 25.09
C GLY A 199 -19.99 -46.88 24.29
N ILE A 200 -18.82 -46.96 23.64
CA ILE A 200 -18.39 -45.94 22.67
C ILE A 200 -19.37 -45.98 21.50
N GLU A 201 -19.96 -44.84 21.16
CA GLU A 201 -20.90 -44.76 20.06
C GLU A 201 -20.21 -45.09 18.71
N PRO A 202 -20.92 -45.71 17.74
CA PRO A 202 -20.30 -46.30 16.56
C PRO A 202 -19.50 -45.33 15.68
N ILE A 203 -19.89 -44.05 15.62
CA ILE A 203 -19.28 -43.03 14.76
C ILE A 203 -17.87 -42.71 15.25
N SER A 204 -17.70 -42.42 16.54
CA SER A 204 -16.39 -42.16 17.17
C SER A 204 -15.48 -43.37 17.04
N ARG A 205 -16.00 -44.57 17.27
CA ARG A 205 -15.20 -45.80 17.13
C ARG A 205 -14.76 -46.06 15.68
N PHE A 206 -15.65 -45.82 14.71
CA PHE A 206 -15.32 -45.93 13.30
C PHE A 206 -14.26 -44.89 12.91
N HIS A 207 -14.40 -43.66 13.39
CA HIS A 207 -13.43 -42.59 13.16
C HIS A 207 -12.05 -42.94 13.73
N GLU A 208 -11.97 -43.38 14.99
CA GLU A 208 -10.70 -43.77 15.62
C GLU A 208 -10.01 -44.91 14.85
N VAL A 209 -10.77 -45.92 14.41
CA VAL A 209 -10.24 -47.02 13.59
C VAL A 209 -9.77 -46.52 12.23
N PHE A 210 -10.53 -45.64 11.59
CA PHE A 210 -10.17 -45.06 10.30
C PHE A 210 -8.89 -44.22 10.40
N GLN A 211 -8.75 -43.39 11.44
CA GLN A 211 -7.58 -42.53 11.65
C GLN A 211 -6.31 -43.28 12.10
N GLY A 212 -6.42 -44.56 12.45
CA GLY A 212 -5.28 -45.42 12.75
C GLY A 212 -4.26 -45.50 11.62
N THR A 213 -3.03 -45.86 11.96
CA THR A 213 -1.94 -46.03 10.98
C THR A 213 -2.28 -47.08 9.93
N VAL A 214 -1.68 -46.93 8.76
CA VAL A 214 -1.84 -47.83 7.61
C VAL A 214 -0.65 -48.77 7.59
N ASP A 215 -0.90 -50.06 7.80
CA ASP A 215 0.11 -51.11 7.65
C ASP A 215 0.15 -51.65 6.20
N ALA A 216 1.16 -52.48 5.91
CA ALA A 216 1.36 -53.03 4.56
C ALA A 216 0.18 -53.89 4.07
N ALA A 217 -0.46 -54.65 4.97
CA ALA A 217 -1.57 -55.53 4.60
C ALA A 217 -2.82 -54.73 4.22
N TYR A 218 -3.15 -53.70 5.00
CA TYR A 218 -4.24 -52.79 4.69
C TYR A 218 -3.94 -52.01 3.40
N ALA A 219 -2.74 -51.46 3.26
CA ALA A 219 -2.32 -50.73 2.08
C ALA A 219 -2.46 -51.58 0.80
N ALA A 220 -1.96 -52.81 0.83
CA ALA A 220 -2.05 -53.76 -0.28
C ALA A 220 -3.50 -54.12 -0.61
N ALA A 221 -4.31 -54.42 0.40
CA ALA A 221 -5.72 -54.76 0.21
C ALA A 221 -6.51 -53.61 -0.42
N VAL A 222 -6.24 -52.36 -0.01
CA VAL A 222 -6.91 -51.17 -0.54
C VAL A 222 -6.57 -50.92 -2.01
N VAL A 223 -5.35 -51.24 -2.45
CA VAL A 223 -4.97 -51.14 -3.87
C VAL A 223 -5.27 -52.42 -4.66
N GLY A 224 -5.88 -53.43 -4.03
CA GLY A 224 -6.31 -54.67 -4.68
C GLY A 224 -5.16 -55.64 -5.00
N LEU A 225 -4.07 -55.60 -4.24
CA LEU A 225 -2.90 -56.47 -4.42
C LEU A 225 -2.69 -57.36 -3.18
N GLU A 226 -2.06 -58.53 -3.41
CA GLU A 226 -1.51 -59.34 -2.32
C GLU A 226 -0.32 -58.59 -1.69
N THR A 227 -0.16 -58.70 -0.36
CA THR A 227 0.83 -57.92 0.41
C THR A 227 2.25 -58.04 -0.14
N ASP A 228 2.71 -59.25 -0.43
CA ASP A 228 4.07 -59.47 -0.94
C ASP A 228 4.29 -58.84 -2.33
N ALA A 229 3.28 -58.89 -3.20
CA ALA A 229 3.33 -58.29 -4.54
C ALA A 229 3.33 -56.75 -4.48
N PHE A 230 2.62 -56.17 -3.50
CA PHE A 230 2.62 -54.74 -3.26
C PHE A 230 3.97 -54.25 -2.73
N LEU A 231 4.57 -54.98 -1.78
CA LEU A 231 5.91 -54.66 -1.24
C LEU A 231 7.01 -54.78 -2.32
N GLU A 232 6.94 -55.80 -3.18
CA GLU A 232 7.87 -55.94 -4.31
C GLU A 232 7.79 -54.74 -5.27
N LYS A 233 6.58 -54.30 -5.62
CA LYS A 233 6.38 -53.08 -6.42
C LYS A 233 6.96 -51.82 -5.76
N ILE A 234 6.88 -51.69 -4.44
CA ILE A 234 7.52 -50.57 -3.72
C ILE A 234 9.05 -50.61 -3.86
N ARG A 235 9.68 -51.79 -3.78
CA ARG A 235 11.14 -51.93 -3.92
C ARG A 235 11.64 -51.61 -5.33
N GLU A 236 10.83 -51.83 -6.35
CA GLU A 236 11.23 -51.67 -7.76
C GLU A 236 10.87 -50.30 -8.34
N ASN A 237 9.93 -49.57 -7.72
CA ASN A 237 9.41 -48.31 -8.24
C ASN A 237 9.91 -47.11 -7.42
N VAL A 238 10.82 -46.32 -8.01
CA VAL A 238 11.38 -45.10 -7.40
C VAL A 238 10.29 -44.07 -7.09
N GLY A 239 9.22 -44.00 -7.86
CA GLY A 239 8.06 -43.15 -7.59
C GLY A 239 7.34 -43.50 -6.28
N LEU A 240 7.10 -44.79 -6.03
CA LEU A 240 6.52 -45.26 -4.77
C LEU A 240 7.47 -45.02 -3.58
N GLN A 241 8.79 -45.14 -3.80
CA GLN A 241 9.80 -44.83 -2.77
C GLN A 241 9.83 -43.36 -2.41
N ASN A 242 9.76 -42.47 -3.41
CA ASN A 242 9.75 -41.02 -3.21
C ASN A 242 8.51 -40.53 -2.45
N ILE A 243 7.39 -41.25 -2.53
CA ILE A 243 6.17 -41.00 -1.75
C ILE A 243 6.32 -41.51 -0.29
N GLY A 244 7.43 -42.17 0.04
CA GLY A 244 7.75 -42.62 1.39
C GLY A 244 7.19 -44.00 1.73
N LEU A 245 6.71 -44.77 0.75
CA LEU A 245 6.11 -46.09 0.99
C LEU A 245 7.10 -47.16 1.43
N LEU A 246 8.41 -46.93 1.30
CA LEU A 246 9.44 -47.88 1.73
C LEU A 246 9.34 -48.20 3.24
N VAL A 247 8.73 -47.32 4.03
CA VAL A 247 8.46 -47.56 5.46
C VAL A 247 7.60 -48.81 5.71
N LEU A 248 6.72 -49.17 4.77
CA LEU A 248 5.82 -50.33 4.87
C LEU A 248 6.53 -51.66 4.64
N ASP A 249 7.73 -51.65 4.06
CA ASP A 249 8.56 -52.84 3.79
C ASP A 249 9.41 -53.27 5.01
N SER A 250 9.16 -52.67 6.17
CA SER A 250 9.84 -53.00 7.42
C SER A 250 8.99 -53.90 8.32
N GLU A 251 9.64 -54.68 9.19
CA GLU A 251 8.95 -55.52 10.20
C GLU A 251 8.21 -54.60 11.20
N ASN A 252 6.86 -54.59 11.13
CA ASN A 252 5.95 -53.63 11.79
C ASN A 252 5.89 -52.21 11.18
N GLY A 253 6.28 -52.07 9.92
CA GLY A 253 6.16 -50.83 9.17
C GLY A 253 4.71 -50.36 9.05
N SER A 254 4.45 -49.11 9.44
CA SER A 254 3.16 -48.45 9.22
C SER A 254 3.35 -46.96 8.96
N MET A 255 2.39 -46.35 8.28
CA MET A 255 2.40 -44.92 7.95
C MET A 255 1.17 -44.22 8.53
N LYS A 256 1.28 -42.90 8.75
CA LYS A 256 0.13 -42.11 9.22
C LYS A 256 -0.98 -42.08 8.18
N ARG A 257 -2.24 -42.13 8.62
CA ARG A 257 -3.42 -42.11 7.74
C ARG A 257 -3.45 -40.90 6.81
N ASP A 258 -3.10 -39.71 7.31
CA ASP A 258 -3.11 -38.50 6.50
C ASP A 258 -2.06 -38.53 5.38
N ALA A 259 -0.87 -39.07 5.68
CA ALA A 259 0.18 -39.26 4.69
C ALA A 259 -0.24 -40.28 3.62
N TRP A 260 -0.93 -41.35 4.00
CA TRP A 260 -1.49 -42.32 3.05
C TRP A 260 -2.59 -41.69 2.19
N THR A 261 -3.54 -41.00 2.81
CA THR A 261 -4.73 -40.46 2.13
C THR A 261 -4.37 -39.34 1.17
N SER A 262 -3.48 -38.43 1.57
CA SER A 262 -2.99 -37.33 0.72
C SER A 262 -2.25 -37.81 -0.53
N ASN A 263 -1.60 -38.97 -0.47
CA ASN A 263 -0.85 -39.54 -1.59
C ASN A 263 -1.56 -40.71 -2.28
N PHE A 264 -2.74 -41.14 -1.83
CA PHE A 264 -3.38 -42.39 -2.24
C PHE A 264 -3.56 -42.51 -3.77
N ARG A 265 -3.88 -41.38 -4.39
CA ARG A 265 -3.98 -41.26 -5.84
C ARG A 265 -2.66 -41.52 -6.57
N ASP A 266 -1.58 -40.93 -6.08
CA ASP A 266 -0.25 -41.03 -6.68
C ASP A 266 0.30 -42.45 -6.52
N ILE A 267 -0.08 -43.14 -5.44
CA ILE A 267 0.23 -44.55 -5.19
C ILE A 267 -0.41 -45.43 -6.27
N LEU A 268 -1.72 -45.28 -6.53
CA LEU A 268 -2.40 -46.02 -7.60
C LEU A 268 -1.78 -45.74 -8.98
N PHE A 269 -1.43 -44.49 -9.25
CA PHE A 269 -0.86 -44.08 -10.52
C PHE A 269 0.53 -44.69 -10.76
N ALA A 270 1.41 -44.64 -9.76
CA ALA A 270 2.74 -45.25 -9.85
C ALA A 270 2.69 -46.79 -9.97
N LEU A 271 1.66 -47.46 -9.42
CA LEU A 271 1.49 -48.91 -9.56
C LEU A 271 1.17 -49.35 -11.00
N ASP A 272 0.52 -48.50 -11.79
CA ASP A 272 0.10 -48.76 -13.18
C ASP A 272 1.04 -48.15 -14.25
N PHE A 273 1.73 -47.05 -13.96
CA PHE A 273 2.60 -46.31 -14.90
C PHE A 273 3.98 -45.99 -14.29
N PRO A 274 4.95 -46.92 -14.33
CA PRO A 274 6.18 -46.84 -13.53
C PRO A 274 7.21 -45.77 -13.97
N GLU A 275 7.12 -45.22 -15.19
CA GLU A 275 8.08 -44.21 -15.73
C GLU A 275 7.53 -42.79 -15.81
N LEU A 276 6.25 -42.60 -15.51
CA LEU A 276 5.56 -41.31 -15.59
C LEU A 276 4.84 -41.16 -14.26
N VAL A 277 5.45 -40.54 -13.27
CA VAL A 277 4.69 -40.09 -12.10
C VAL A 277 4.37 -38.63 -12.35
N ASP A 278 3.25 -38.38 -13.02
CA ASP A 278 2.75 -37.04 -13.19
C ASP A 278 1.29 -36.94 -12.74
N LYS A 279 1.09 -36.13 -11.70
CA LYS A 279 -0.14 -36.00 -10.92
C LYS A 279 -1.23 -35.27 -11.72
N THR A 280 -1.97 -35.93 -12.60
CA THR A 280 -3.27 -35.34 -13.02
C THR A 280 -4.30 -35.57 -11.92
N PRO A 281 -4.92 -34.54 -11.31
CA PRO A 281 -6.16 -34.71 -10.55
C PRO A 281 -7.29 -35.18 -11.50
N VAL A 282 -7.87 -36.32 -11.18
CA VAL A 282 -9.16 -36.83 -11.65
C VAL A 282 -10.11 -36.11 -10.72
N VAL A 283 -10.66 -35.05 -11.28
CA VAL A 283 -11.86 -34.42 -10.74
C VAL A 283 -12.98 -35.44 -10.95
N PRO A 284 -13.72 -35.84 -9.91
CA PRO A 284 -14.95 -36.60 -10.09
C PRO A 284 -15.89 -35.78 -10.98
N ASP A 285 -16.39 -36.38 -12.05
CA ASP A 285 -17.46 -35.79 -12.86
C ASP A 285 -18.69 -35.61 -11.96
N PRO A 286 -19.15 -34.37 -11.68
CA PRO A 286 -20.39 -34.18 -10.95
C PRO A 286 -21.53 -34.40 -11.93
N ASP A 287 -22.36 -35.41 -11.66
CA ASP A 287 -23.59 -35.70 -12.38
C ASP A 287 -24.33 -34.42 -12.79
N ARG A 288 -24.42 -34.18 -14.11
CA ARG A 288 -25.25 -33.13 -14.69
C ARG A 288 -26.71 -33.41 -14.35
N LEU A 289 -27.26 -32.69 -13.38
CA LEU A 289 -28.71 -32.56 -13.21
C LEU A 289 -29.18 -31.31 -13.97
N PRO A 290 -29.92 -31.45 -15.08
CA PRO A 290 -30.52 -30.32 -15.78
C PRO A 290 -31.43 -29.53 -14.83
N GLY A 291 -31.20 -28.23 -14.71
CA GLY A 291 -31.98 -27.33 -13.86
C GLY A 291 -31.49 -27.14 -12.42
N ALA A 292 -30.36 -27.73 -12.03
CA ALA A 292 -29.73 -27.45 -10.73
C ALA A 292 -28.93 -26.13 -10.74
N PHE A 293 -28.99 -25.39 -9.63
CA PHE A 293 -28.15 -24.20 -9.41
C PHE A 293 -26.70 -24.61 -9.15
N VAL A 294 -25.76 -23.89 -9.75
CA VAL A 294 -24.32 -24.06 -9.50
C VAL A 294 -23.98 -23.41 -8.17
N HIS A 295 -23.35 -24.18 -7.29
CA HIS A 295 -22.82 -23.66 -6.05
C HIS A 295 -21.52 -22.90 -6.32
N ILE A 296 -21.51 -21.60 -6.01
CA ILE A 296 -20.37 -20.70 -6.13
C ILE A 296 -20.22 -20.03 -4.76
N PRO A 297 -19.41 -20.59 -3.84
CA PRO A 297 -19.33 -20.15 -2.45
C PRO A 297 -18.69 -18.77 -2.30
N ASP A 298 -17.73 -18.43 -3.17
CA ASP A 298 -17.12 -17.11 -3.22
C ASP A 298 -18.10 -16.09 -3.80
N LEU A 299 -18.52 -15.14 -2.97
CA LEU A 299 -19.50 -14.12 -3.35
C LEU A 299 -18.97 -13.17 -4.44
N ASN A 300 -17.67 -12.91 -4.47
CA ASN A 300 -17.03 -12.03 -5.43
C ASN A 300 -16.94 -12.70 -6.80
N LEU A 301 -16.59 -13.99 -6.84
CA LEU A 301 -16.62 -14.80 -8.04
C LEU A 301 -18.04 -14.94 -8.57
N ARG A 302 -18.99 -15.27 -7.68
CA ARG A 302 -20.41 -15.37 -8.04
C ARG A 302 -20.93 -14.08 -8.63
N ALA A 303 -20.61 -12.94 -8.02
CA ALA A 303 -21.01 -11.62 -8.52
C ALA A 303 -20.38 -11.34 -9.90
N ALA A 304 -19.10 -11.66 -10.10
CA ALA A 304 -18.44 -11.49 -11.40
C ALA A 304 -19.05 -12.36 -12.51
N ILE A 305 -19.38 -13.61 -12.20
CA ILE A 305 -20.06 -14.51 -13.15
C ILE A 305 -21.47 -14.01 -13.44
N ALA A 306 -22.24 -13.61 -12.41
CA ALA A 306 -23.57 -13.06 -12.59
C ALA A 306 -23.55 -11.81 -13.49
N GLU A 307 -22.58 -10.92 -13.28
CA GLU A 307 -22.39 -9.71 -14.08
C GLU A 307 -22.13 -10.04 -15.56
N GLU A 308 -21.23 -10.98 -15.85
CA GLU A 308 -20.93 -11.40 -17.23
C GLU A 308 -22.14 -12.10 -17.90
N LEU A 309 -23.00 -12.76 -17.11
CA LEU A 309 -24.26 -13.33 -17.57
C LEU A 309 -25.41 -12.31 -17.67
N GLY A 310 -25.18 -11.05 -17.31
CA GLY A 310 -26.21 -10.00 -17.32
C GLY A 310 -27.27 -10.14 -16.22
N LYS A 311 -26.90 -10.73 -15.09
CA LYS A 311 -27.77 -11.03 -13.94
C LYS A 311 -27.40 -10.17 -12.74
N SER A 312 -28.34 -10.05 -11.79
CA SER A 312 -28.04 -9.41 -10.51
C SER A 312 -27.06 -10.27 -9.68
N PRO A 313 -26.21 -9.68 -8.81
CA PRO A 313 -25.15 -10.40 -8.09
C PRO A 313 -25.62 -11.60 -7.27
N ASN A 314 -26.86 -11.54 -6.77
CA ASN A 314 -27.47 -12.58 -5.94
C ASN A 314 -28.43 -13.49 -6.72
N ALA A 315 -28.55 -13.32 -8.03
CA ALA A 315 -29.37 -14.21 -8.86
C ALA A 315 -28.82 -15.65 -8.78
N PRO A 316 -29.67 -16.67 -8.77
CA PRO A 316 -29.23 -18.04 -8.92
C PRO A 316 -28.61 -18.25 -10.31
N ILE A 317 -27.49 -19.00 -10.38
CA ILE A 317 -26.79 -19.30 -11.64
C ILE A 317 -26.96 -20.80 -11.90
N THR A 318 -27.37 -21.16 -13.11
CA THR A 318 -27.60 -22.57 -13.51
C THR A 318 -26.41 -23.13 -14.29
N ALA A 319 -26.30 -24.46 -14.37
CA ALA A 319 -25.25 -25.10 -15.16
C ALA A 319 -25.35 -24.74 -16.66
N GLU A 320 -26.56 -24.59 -17.21
CA GLU A 320 -26.75 -24.15 -18.60
C GLU A 320 -26.27 -22.72 -18.84
N GLU A 321 -26.41 -21.84 -17.85
CA GLU A 321 -25.90 -20.47 -17.94
C GLU A 321 -24.37 -20.45 -17.85
N MET A 322 -23.78 -21.26 -16.96
CA MET A 322 -22.32 -21.45 -16.91
C MET A 322 -21.77 -21.95 -18.24
N ASP A 323 -22.47 -22.87 -18.90
CA ASP A 323 -22.06 -23.41 -20.20
C ASP A 323 -22.06 -22.35 -21.31
N ARG A 324 -22.80 -21.24 -21.16
CA ARG A 324 -22.77 -20.11 -22.11
C ARG A 324 -21.61 -19.14 -21.88
N LEU A 325 -20.89 -19.26 -20.77
CA LEU A 325 -19.81 -18.35 -20.42
C LEU A 325 -18.60 -18.61 -21.32
N THR A 326 -18.30 -17.68 -22.23
CA THR A 326 -17.14 -17.78 -23.14
C THR A 326 -15.93 -16.98 -22.67
N ARG A 327 -16.14 -16.04 -21.74
CA ARG A 327 -15.11 -15.19 -21.15
C ARG A 327 -15.48 -14.82 -19.72
N LEU A 328 -14.51 -14.52 -18.87
CA LEU A 328 -14.72 -13.95 -17.54
C LEU A 328 -13.57 -12.97 -17.19
N ARG A 329 -13.92 -11.77 -16.73
CA ARG A 329 -12.97 -10.77 -16.22
C ARG A 329 -13.31 -10.42 -14.78
N ALA A 330 -12.46 -10.81 -13.84
CA ALA A 330 -12.69 -10.63 -12.42
C ALA A 330 -11.41 -10.21 -11.67
N ASN A 331 -10.61 -9.34 -12.29
CA ASN A 331 -9.40 -8.80 -11.67
C ASN A 331 -9.73 -7.89 -10.48
N GLY A 332 -8.94 -7.93 -9.40
CA GLY A 332 -9.05 -6.97 -8.30
C GLY A 332 -10.30 -7.12 -7.44
N ARG A 333 -10.88 -8.33 -7.36
CA ARG A 333 -12.19 -8.55 -6.71
C ARG A 333 -12.11 -9.23 -5.34
N GLY A 334 -10.91 -9.57 -4.86
CA GLY A 334 -10.75 -10.30 -3.60
C GLY A 334 -11.34 -11.71 -3.65
N ILE A 335 -11.24 -12.37 -4.80
CA ILE A 335 -11.67 -13.77 -4.99
C ILE A 335 -10.65 -14.70 -4.32
N GLN A 336 -11.13 -15.69 -3.59
CA GLN A 336 -10.30 -16.69 -2.90
C GLN A 336 -10.59 -18.11 -3.40
N ASP A 337 -11.85 -18.41 -3.74
CA ASP A 337 -12.30 -19.76 -4.10
C ASP A 337 -12.91 -19.78 -5.51
N LEU A 338 -12.37 -20.64 -6.39
CA LEU A 338 -12.82 -20.82 -7.77
C LEU A 338 -13.92 -21.87 -7.95
N SER A 339 -14.41 -22.45 -6.86
CA SER A 339 -15.47 -23.46 -6.86
C SER A 339 -16.71 -22.95 -7.61
N GLY A 340 -17.21 -23.80 -8.50
CA GLY A 340 -18.30 -23.50 -9.43
C GLY A 340 -17.82 -23.10 -10.82
N LEU A 341 -16.58 -22.61 -10.97
CA LEU A 341 -16.04 -22.23 -12.28
C LEU A 341 -15.80 -23.44 -13.21
N GLN A 342 -15.65 -24.65 -12.65
CA GLN A 342 -15.50 -25.91 -13.43
C GLN A 342 -16.66 -26.17 -14.40
N PHE A 343 -17.83 -25.56 -14.17
CA PHE A 343 -19.00 -25.70 -15.04
C PHE A 343 -18.97 -24.77 -16.26
N ALA A 344 -18.05 -23.80 -16.34
CA ALA A 344 -17.92 -22.87 -17.46
C ALA A 344 -17.13 -23.47 -18.64
N THR A 345 -17.56 -24.64 -19.13
CA THR A 345 -16.73 -25.48 -20.02
C THR A 345 -16.38 -24.86 -21.38
N ASN A 346 -17.14 -23.85 -21.82
CA ASN A 346 -16.91 -23.11 -23.06
C ASN A 346 -16.09 -21.83 -22.88
N VAL A 347 -15.54 -21.57 -21.69
CA VAL A 347 -14.71 -20.40 -21.45
C VAL A 347 -13.41 -20.50 -22.24
N THR A 348 -13.07 -19.41 -22.94
CA THR A 348 -11.85 -19.30 -23.76
C THR A 348 -10.91 -18.22 -23.24
N PHE A 349 -11.40 -17.31 -22.41
CA PHE A 349 -10.70 -16.15 -21.90
C PHE A 349 -11.00 -15.95 -20.42
N LEU A 350 -10.01 -16.09 -19.55
CA LEU A 350 -10.20 -16.01 -18.11
C LEU A 350 -9.14 -15.08 -17.48
N ARG A 351 -9.59 -13.97 -16.88
CA ARG A 351 -8.72 -13.03 -16.18
C ARG A 351 -9.12 -12.89 -14.72
N LEU A 352 -8.21 -13.25 -13.83
CA LEU A 352 -8.37 -13.37 -12.39
C LEU A 352 -7.19 -12.70 -11.63
N ALA A 353 -6.53 -11.72 -12.25
CA ALA A 353 -5.35 -11.08 -11.67
C ALA A 353 -5.68 -10.20 -10.45
N ASN A 354 -4.75 -10.03 -9.52
CA ASN A 354 -4.93 -9.23 -8.30
C ASN A 354 -6.09 -9.75 -7.43
N ASN A 355 -6.03 -11.03 -7.07
CA ASN A 355 -6.98 -11.67 -6.16
C ASN A 355 -6.21 -12.40 -5.06
N GLU A 356 -6.88 -13.28 -4.31
CA GLU A 356 -6.30 -14.04 -3.21
C GLU A 356 -6.40 -15.56 -3.46
N ILE A 357 -6.40 -15.97 -4.74
CA ILE A 357 -6.58 -17.35 -5.17
C ILE A 357 -5.33 -18.15 -4.85
N SER A 358 -5.49 -19.29 -4.17
CA SER A 358 -4.42 -20.28 -3.97
C SER A 358 -4.67 -21.59 -4.68
N ASP A 359 -5.94 -22.02 -4.79
CA ASP A 359 -6.35 -23.23 -5.49
C ASP A 359 -6.98 -22.93 -6.85
N ILE A 360 -6.33 -23.40 -7.92
CA ILE A 360 -6.83 -23.33 -9.29
C ILE A 360 -7.34 -24.68 -9.81
N SER A 361 -7.47 -25.72 -8.98
CA SER A 361 -8.03 -27.01 -9.36
C SER A 361 -9.38 -26.93 -10.11
N PRO A 362 -10.29 -25.97 -9.83
CA PRO A 362 -11.56 -25.87 -10.57
C PRO A 362 -11.38 -25.55 -12.07
N ILE A 363 -10.22 -25.05 -12.52
CA ILE A 363 -9.99 -24.75 -13.94
C ILE A 363 -9.45 -25.94 -14.74
N ALA A 364 -9.09 -27.06 -14.10
CA ALA A 364 -8.41 -28.18 -14.75
C ALA A 364 -9.17 -28.77 -15.96
N GLY A 365 -10.50 -28.72 -15.93
CA GLY A 365 -11.39 -29.21 -16.99
C GLY A 365 -11.73 -28.19 -18.09
N LEU A 366 -11.25 -26.95 -17.99
CA LEU A 366 -11.60 -25.85 -18.91
C LEU A 366 -10.75 -25.90 -20.18
N ILE A 367 -10.78 -27.04 -20.86
CA ILE A 367 -9.89 -27.38 -21.99
C ILE A 367 -10.01 -26.45 -23.20
N ASN A 368 -11.05 -25.62 -23.26
CA ASN A 368 -11.25 -24.62 -24.32
C ASN A 368 -10.53 -23.29 -24.05
N LEU A 369 -9.90 -23.12 -22.87
CA LEU A 369 -9.11 -21.94 -22.54
C LEU A 369 -8.03 -21.66 -23.58
N ARG A 370 -7.96 -20.40 -24.01
CA ARG A 370 -6.95 -19.85 -24.92
C ARG A 370 -6.12 -18.76 -24.28
N ASP A 371 -6.71 -17.96 -23.40
CA ASP A 371 -6.06 -16.89 -22.64
C ASP A 371 -6.39 -17.04 -21.15
N LEU A 372 -5.36 -17.17 -20.32
CA LEU A 372 -5.47 -17.32 -18.86
C LEU A 372 -4.52 -16.34 -18.16
N GLU A 373 -5.07 -15.43 -17.36
CA GLU A 373 -4.31 -14.47 -16.55
C GLU A 373 -4.67 -14.65 -15.08
N VAL A 374 -3.72 -15.08 -14.27
CA VAL A 374 -3.84 -15.30 -12.81
C VAL A 374 -2.74 -14.58 -12.03
N ASP A 375 -2.22 -13.48 -12.59
CA ASP A 375 -1.16 -12.66 -11.99
C ASP A 375 -1.52 -12.15 -10.58
N ASN A 376 -0.52 -11.97 -9.71
CA ASN A 376 -0.69 -11.40 -8.37
C ASN A 376 -1.79 -12.12 -7.56
N ASN A 377 -1.50 -13.39 -7.23
CA ASN A 377 -2.35 -14.28 -6.44
C ASN A 377 -1.46 -15.05 -5.43
N ARG A 378 -1.95 -16.15 -4.86
CA ARG A 378 -1.23 -17.00 -3.91
C ARG A 378 -1.02 -18.43 -4.44
N ILE A 379 -0.85 -18.57 -5.76
CA ILE A 379 -0.78 -19.86 -6.44
C ILE A 379 0.63 -20.43 -6.31
N SER A 380 0.73 -21.69 -5.90
CA SER A 380 1.98 -22.46 -5.90
C SER A 380 1.89 -23.73 -6.75
N ASP A 381 0.70 -24.33 -6.88
CA ASP A 381 0.45 -25.50 -7.71
C ASP A 381 -0.24 -25.13 -9.02
N ILE A 382 0.44 -25.38 -10.14
CA ILE A 382 -0.11 -25.22 -11.49
C ILE A 382 -0.42 -26.54 -12.19
N SER A 383 -0.53 -27.65 -11.46
CA SER A 383 -0.96 -28.96 -11.98
C SER A 383 -2.21 -28.93 -12.88
N PRO A 384 -3.22 -28.03 -12.66
CA PRO A 384 -4.37 -27.91 -13.56
C PRO A 384 -4.03 -27.51 -15.00
N TYR A 385 -2.86 -26.92 -15.26
CA TYR A 385 -2.44 -26.51 -16.60
C TYR A 385 -2.24 -27.70 -17.56
N ARG A 386 -1.96 -28.92 -17.06
CA ARG A 386 -1.70 -30.12 -17.88
C ARG A 386 -2.78 -30.40 -18.94
N GLY A 387 -4.03 -30.11 -18.61
CA GLY A 387 -5.19 -30.34 -19.47
C GLY A 387 -5.47 -29.22 -20.48
N LEU A 388 -4.88 -28.04 -20.30
CA LEU A 388 -5.26 -26.80 -21.01
C LEU A 388 -4.55 -26.66 -22.36
N LYS A 389 -4.56 -27.72 -23.17
CA LYS A 389 -3.76 -27.85 -24.40
C LYS A 389 -4.07 -26.81 -25.49
N ASN A 390 -5.20 -26.11 -25.39
CA ASN A 390 -5.59 -25.04 -26.31
C ASN A 390 -5.09 -23.65 -25.88
N LEU A 391 -4.36 -23.53 -24.77
CA LEU A 391 -3.78 -22.27 -24.34
C LEU A 391 -2.82 -21.72 -25.39
N VAL A 392 -3.01 -20.43 -25.68
CA VAL A 392 -2.18 -19.62 -26.58
C VAL A 392 -1.45 -18.56 -25.79
N SER A 393 -2.06 -18.03 -24.73
CA SER A 393 -1.50 -17.00 -23.87
C SER A 393 -1.73 -17.39 -22.42
N THR A 394 -0.69 -17.32 -21.60
CA THR A 394 -0.88 -17.46 -20.15
C THR A 394 0.08 -16.60 -19.34
N SER A 395 -0.42 -16.08 -18.22
CA SER A 395 0.34 -15.29 -17.27
C SER A 395 -0.01 -15.68 -15.84
N PHE A 396 1.01 -15.96 -15.03
CA PHE A 396 0.90 -16.24 -13.60
C PHE A 396 2.02 -15.53 -12.81
N ARG A 397 2.29 -14.28 -13.18
CA ARG A 397 3.29 -13.41 -12.52
C ARG A 397 2.92 -13.18 -11.05
N ASP A 398 3.91 -12.85 -10.23
CA ASP A 398 3.71 -12.48 -8.82
C ASP A 398 2.91 -13.57 -8.06
N ASN A 399 3.44 -14.80 -8.08
CA ASN A 399 2.89 -15.96 -7.41
C ASN A 399 4.02 -16.72 -6.68
N MET A 400 3.78 -17.97 -6.25
CA MET A 400 4.74 -18.81 -5.51
C MET A 400 5.03 -20.10 -6.26
N VAL A 401 5.01 -20.08 -7.61
CA VAL A 401 5.21 -21.25 -8.45
C VAL A 401 6.70 -21.57 -8.55
N SER A 402 7.06 -22.83 -8.35
CA SER A 402 8.43 -23.34 -8.53
C SER A 402 8.52 -24.47 -9.56
N ASP A 403 7.48 -25.29 -9.68
CA ASP A 403 7.39 -26.37 -10.66
C ASP A 403 6.55 -25.97 -11.87
N ILE A 404 7.20 -25.95 -13.04
CA ILE A 404 6.56 -25.65 -14.33
C ILE A 404 6.41 -26.87 -15.26
N LEU A 405 6.62 -28.09 -14.76
CA LEU A 405 6.37 -29.33 -15.49
C LEU A 405 4.97 -29.40 -16.14
N PRO A 406 3.88 -28.91 -15.50
CA PRO A 406 2.55 -28.87 -16.12
C PRO A 406 2.46 -28.15 -17.47
N LEU A 407 3.43 -27.29 -17.81
CA LEU A 407 3.46 -26.54 -19.08
C LEU A 407 4.04 -27.34 -20.25
N ALA A 408 4.71 -28.47 -20.02
CA ALA A 408 5.56 -29.13 -21.01
C ALA A 408 4.86 -29.54 -22.32
N GLN A 409 3.54 -29.70 -22.30
CA GLN A 409 2.73 -30.13 -23.44
C GLN A 409 1.86 -29.00 -24.04
N LEU A 410 2.02 -27.76 -23.57
CA LEU A 410 1.24 -26.61 -24.04
C LEU A 410 1.85 -25.98 -25.30
N VAL A 411 2.07 -26.83 -26.31
CA VAL A 411 2.82 -26.51 -27.55
C VAL A 411 2.21 -25.39 -28.40
N ASN A 412 0.98 -24.95 -28.09
CA ASN A 412 0.29 -23.85 -28.78
C ASN A 412 0.58 -22.46 -28.18
N LEU A 413 1.36 -22.38 -27.09
CA LEU A 413 1.68 -21.11 -26.44
C LEU A 413 2.49 -20.18 -27.37
N ASP A 414 1.98 -18.96 -27.50
CA ASP A 414 2.58 -17.77 -28.13
C ASP A 414 3.23 -16.87 -27.07
N TYR A 415 2.57 -16.72 -25.93
CA TYR A 415 2.93 -15.84 -24.84
C TYR A 415 2.90 -16.58 -23.51
N LEU A 416 4.01 -16.52 -22.78
CA LEU A 416 4.15 -17.08 -21.44
C LEU A 416 4.86 -16.05 -20.53
N ALA A 417 4.22 -15.69 -19.42
CA ALA A 417 4.81 -14.82 -18.41
C ALA A 417 4.65 -15.38 -16.99
N PHE A 418 5.76 -15.44 -16.26
CA PHE A 418 5.81 -15.92 -14.87
C PHE A 418 6.87 -15.19 -14.04
N THR A 419 7.03 -13.89 -14.30
CA THR A 419 7.81 -12.95 -13.49
C THR A 419 7.53 -13.08 -11.99
N ASN A 420 8.52 -12.88 -11.12
CA ASN A 420 8.38 -12.91 -9.66
C ASN A 420 7.73 -14.22 -9.17
N ASN A 421 8.44 -15.34 -9.39
CA ASN A 421 8.09 -16.67 -8.91
C ASN A 421 9.38 -17.35 -8.37
N ASN A 422 9.35 -18.65 -8.11
CA ASN A 422 10.47 -19.42 -7.56
C ASN A 422 10.95 -20.51 -8.54
N VAL A 423 10.91 -20.22 -9.84
CA VAL A 423 11.31 -21.17 -10.89
C VAL A 423 12.82 -21.13 -11.10
N SER A 424 13.46 -22.31 -11.18
CA SER A 424 14.90 -22.42 -11.48
C SER A 424 15.21 -23.34 -12.67
N ASP A 425 14.30 -24.26 -13.00
CA ASP A 425 14.46 -25.20 -14.13
C ASP A 425 13.51 -24.87 -15.29
N LEU A 426 14.09 -24.57 -16.45
CA LEU A 426 13.35 -24.32 -17.69
C LEU A 426 13.22 -25.56 -18.59
N SER A 427 13.74 -26.72 -18.19
CA SER A 427 13.68 -27.96 -18.98
C SER A 427 12.28 -28.33 -19.47
N PRO A 428 11.18 -28.08 -18.72
CA PRO A 428 9.83 -28.35 -19.21
C PRO A 428 9.45 -27.52 -20.45
N LEU A 429 10.06 -26.37 -20.67
CA LEU A 429 9.71 -25.48 -21.79
C LEU A 429 10.34 -25.91 -23.12
N ALA A 430 11.32 -26.84 -23.14
CA ALA A 430 12.13 -27.14 -24.31
C ALA A 430 11.35 -27.49 -25.60
N GLY A 431 10.11 -28.01 -25.46
CA GLY A 431 9.21 -28.34 -26.57
C GLY A 431 8.34 -27.20 -27.10
N LEU A 432 8.31 -26.03 -26.44
CA LEU A 432 7.38 -24.93 -26.72
C LEU A 432 7.87 -23.99 -27.83
N ILE A 433 8.28 -24.56 -28.97
CA ILE A 433 8.94 -23.86 -30.09
C ILE A 433 8.09 -22.77 -30.78
N ASN A 434 6.80 -22.68 -30.47
CA ASN A 434 5.88 -21.66 -31.00
C ASN A 434 5.86 -20.37 -30.17
N LEU A 435 6.54 -20.35 -29.02
CA LEU A 435 6.64 -19.16 -28.18
C LEU A 435 7.26 -18.01 -28.96
N LYS A 436 6.59 -16.86 -28.90
CA LYS A 436 7.07 -15.58 -29.45
C LYS A 436 7.51 -14.64 -28.34
N ARG A 437 6.87 -14.71 -27.18
CA ARG A 437 7.11 -13.82 -26.06
C ARG A 437 7.24 -14.61 -24.78
N LEU A 438 8.37 -14.47 -24.12
CA LEU A 438 8.69 -15.19 -22.89
C LEU A 438 9.23 -14.21 -21.86
N ASN A 439 8.57 -14.14 -20.71
CA ASN A 439 9.01 -13.34 -19.57
C ASN A 439 9.07 -14.21 -18.31
N PHE A 440 10.26 -14.34 -17.73
CA PHE A 440 10.47 -15.02 -16.46
C PHE A 440 11.40 -14.22 -15.54
N SER A 441 11.33 -12.89 -15.63
CA SER A 441 12.17 -12.04 -14.78
C SER A 441 11.95 -12.30 -13.29
N ASN A 442 12.96 -12.04 -12.46
CA ASN A 442 12.95 -12.23 -11.01
C ASN A 442 12.52 -13.66 -10.62
N ASN A 443 13.31 -14.62 -11.08
CA ASN A 443 13.25 -16.04 -10.72
C ASN A 443 14.69 -16.49 -10.39
N ASP A 444 14.90 -17.80 -10.18
CA ASP A 444 16.21 -18.36 -9.84
C ASP A 444 16.85 -19.14 -11.02
N VAL A 445 16.58 -18.71 -12.26
CA VAL A 445 17.08 -19.38 -13.47
C VAL A 445 18.55 -19.03 -13.72
N SER A 446 19.33 -20.02 -14.15
CA SER A 446 20.73 -19.83 -14.59
C SER A 446 21.05 -20.47 -15.95
N ASP A 447 20.30 -21.49 -16.36
CA ASP A 447 20.52 -22.22 -17.62
C ASP A 447 19.47 -21.86 -18.68
N LEU A 448 19.93 -21.31 -19.81
CA LEU A 448 19.09 -20.98 -20.97
C LEU A 448 19.10 -22.08 -22.05
N SER A 449 19.80 -23.19 -21.86
CA SER A 449 19.88 -24.30 -22.83
C SER A 449 18.52 -24.78 -23.34
N PRO A 450 17.45 -24.86 -22.51
CA PRO A 450 16.12 -25.23 -22.99
C PRO A 450 15.53 -24.28 -24.05
N LEU A 451 16.01 -23.03 -24.14
CA LEU A 451 15.51 -22.03 -25.09
C LEU A 451 16.14 -22.12 -26.48
N ALA A 452 17.17 -22.94 -26.68
CA ALA A 452 17.96 -22.97 -27.92
C ALA A 452 17.14 -23.27 -29.19
N GLY A 453 15.96 -23.89 -29.05
CA GLY A 453 15.03 -24.21 -30.13
C GLY A 453 13.96 -23.15 -30.42
N PHE A 454 13.88 -22.04 -29.67
CA PHE A 454 12.75 -21.11 -29.71
C PHE A 454 12.86 -20.11 -30.87
N ILE A 455 13.03 -20.61 -32.09
CA ILE A 455 13.34 -19.81 -33.29
C ILE A 455 12.28 -18.74 -33.63
N ASN A 456 11.07 -18.84 -33.07
CA ASN A 456 9.99 -17.87 -33.26
C ASN A 456 9.97 -16.75 -32.21
N LEU A 457 10.87 -16.80 -31.21
CA LEU A 457 10.92 -15.84 -30.13
C LEU A 457 11.30 -14.45 -30.65
N THR A 458 10.45 -13.47 -30.36
CA THR A 458 10.62 -12.05 -30.69
C THR A 458 10.93 -11.21 -29.46
N ASP A 459 10.47 -11.61 -28.28
CA ASP A 459 10.68 -10.88 -27.04
C ASP A 459 11.07 -11.83 -25.91
N LEU A 460 12.20 -11.55 -25.27
CA LEU A 460 12.74 -12.33 -24.16
C LEU A 460 13.12 -11.38 -23.02
N ASP A 461 12.50 -11.58 -21.86
CA ASP A 461 12.82 -10.88 -20.62
C ASP A 461 13.25 -11.89 -19.56
N VAL A 462 14.53 -11.78 -19.16
CA VAL A 462 15.19 -12.65 -18.20
C VAL A 462 15.76 -11.88 -17.01
N ALA A 463 15.40 -10.60 -16.85
CA ALA A 463 15.97 -9.75 -15.79
C ALA A 463 15.84 -10.38 -14.39
N GLY A 464 16.76 -10.08 -13.48
CA GLY A 464 16.71 -10.55 -12.09
C GLY A 464 16.88 -12.06 -11.92
N ASN A 465 17.49 -12.73 -12.89
CA ASN A 465 17.92 -14.14 -12.81
C ASN A 465 19.45 -14.25 -12.72
N ASN A 466 19.97 -15.43 -12.39
CA ASN A 466 21.42 -15.68 -12.29
C ASN A 466 22.04 -16.17 -13.61
N ILE A 467 21.72 -15.50 -14.71
CA ILE A 467 22.19 -15.88 -16.06
C ILE A 467 23.56 -15.28 -16.32
N SER A 468 24.49 -16.08 -16.83
CA SER A 468 25.82 -15.61 -17.26
C SER A 468 26.17 -15.99 -18.70
N ASP A 469 25.52 -17.03 -19.26
CA ASP A 469 25.77 -17.52 -20.62
C ASP A 469 24.57 -17.25 -21.55
N LEU A 470 24.80 -16.45 -22.59
CA LEU A 470 23.81 -16.18 -23.65
C LEU A 470 24.00 -17.07 -24.89
N SER A 471 24.96 -18.00 -24.89
CA SER A 471 25.21 -18.91 -26.02
C SER A 471 23.97 -19.69 -26.48
N PRO A 472 23.03 -20.11 -25.60
CA PRO A 472 21.82 -20.80 -26.04
C PRO A 472 20.91 -19.96 -26.93
N ILE A 473 20.92 -18.63 -26.77
CA ILE A 473 20.05 -17.73 -27.53
C ILE A 473 20.68 -17.21 -28.83
N ALA A 474 21.92 -17.61 -29.16
CA ALA A 474 22.67 -17.09 -30.30
C ALA A 474 22.01 -17.33 -31.68
N ARG A 475 21.05 -18.27 -31.76
CA ARG A 475 20.33 -18.63 -33.00
C ARG A 475 18.89 -18.12 -33.05
N LEU A 476 18.45 -17.33 -32.06
CA LEU A 476 17.10 -16.78 -32.03
C LEU A 476 17.00 -15.56 -32.95
N ILE A 477 17.22 -15.77 -34.25
CA ILE A 477 17.38 -14.70 -35.25
C ILE A 477 16.16 -13.77 -35.40
N ASN A 478 15.00 -14.16 -34.87
CA ASN A 478 13.78 -13.35 -34.87
C ASN A 478 13.65 -12.46 -33.62
N LEU A 479 14.58 -12.56 -32.67
CA LEU A 479 14.56 -11.79 -31.43
C LEU A 479 14.67 -10.30 -31.75
N GLY A 480 13.64 -9.54 -31.35
CA GLY A 480 13.52 -8.10 -31.51
C GLY A 480 13.74 -7.35 -30.20
N SER A 481 13.50 -7.97 -29.05
CA SER A 481 13.71 -7.37 -27.72
C SER A 481 14.38 -8.36 -26.77
N LEU A 482 15.44 -7.91 -26.10
CA LEU A 482 16.14 -8.65 -25.05
C LEU A 482 16.37 -7.77 -23.81
N GLU A 483 15.95 -8.26 -22.66
CA GLU A 483 16.15 -7.63 -21.35
C GLU A 483 16.78 -8.66 -20.39
N PHE A 484 17.89 -8.29 -19.76
CA PHE A 484 18.65 -9.16 -18.85
C PHE A 484 19.32 -8.36 -17.70
N SER A 485 18.69 -7.26 -17.28
CA SER A 485 19.11 -6.47 -16.11
C SER A 485 19.23 -7.33 -14.85
N GLY A 486 20.21 -7.08 -14.00
CA GLY A 486 20.40 -7.86 -12.77
C GLY A 486 20.81 -9.31 -12.98
N SER A 487 21.33 -9.66 -14.16
CA SER A 487 22.01 -10.92 -14.43
C SER A 487 23.53 -10.74 -14.50
N ASN A 488 24.27 -11.85 -14.49
CA ASN A 488 25.73 -11.89 -14.47
C ASN A 488 26.34 -12.02 -15.88
N VAL A 489 25.70 -11.43 -16.89
CA VAL A 489 26.16 -11.46 -18.28
C VAL A 489 27.28 -10.44 -18.48
N SER A 490 28.40 -10.89 -19.06
CA SER A 490 29.53 -10.04 -19.45
C SER A 490 29.94 -10.19 -20.93
N ASP A 491 29.62 -11.33 -21.56
CA ASP A 491 29.93 -11.61 -22.96
C ASP A 491 28.69 -11.43 -23.87
N LEU A 492 28.77 -10.47 -24.79
CA LEU A 492 27.73 -10.20 -25.78
C LEU A 492 27.97 -10.91 -27.14
N SER A 493 29.06 -11.67 -27.30
CA SER A 493 29.38 -12.38 -28.54
C SER A 493 28.23 -13.23 -29.10
N PRO A 494 27.42 -13.92 -28.27
CA PRO A 494 26.23 -14.64 -28.75
C PRO A 494 25.21 -13.77 -29.49
N LEU A 495 25.19 -12.45 -29.26
CA LEU A 495 24.20 -11.54 -29.84
C LEU A 495 24.56 -11.06 -31.25
N ALA A 496 25.81 -11.25 -31.71
CA ALA A 496 26.29 -10.69 -32.98
C ALA A 496 25.47 -11.13 -34.21
N GLY A 497 24.81 -12.29 -34.14
CA GLY A 497 23.96 -12.83 -35.21
C GLY A 497 22.48 -12.41 -35.15
N LEU A 498 22.04 -11.70 -34.11
CA LEU A 498 20.63 -11.36 -33.88
C LEU A 498 20.22 -10.10 -34.66
N VAL A 499 20.36 -10.15 -35.98
CA VAL A 499 20.20 -8.99 -36.88
C VAL A 499 18.81 -8.33 -36.88
N ASN A 500 17.81 -8.94 -36.24
CA ASN A 500 16.48 -8.37 -36.05
C ASN A 500 16.29 -7.65 -34.72
N LEU A 501 17.31 -7.64 -33.85
CA LEU A 501 17.24 -7.01 -32.54
C LEU A 501 17.01 -5.49 -32.68
N GLN A 502 15.97 -5.01 -32.01
CA GLN A 502 15.56 -3.60 -31.99
C GLN A 502 15.79 -2.96 -30.62
N ARG A 503 15.69 -3.75 -29.55
CA ARG A 503 15.81 -3.27 -28.17
C ARG A 503 16.69 -4.21 -27.38
N ILE A 504 17.70 -3.66 -26.73
CA ILE A 504 18.55 -4.38 -25.78
C ILE A 504 18.68 -3.56 -24.52
N ARG A 505 18.52 -4.22 -23.37
CA ARG A 505 18.57 -3.58 -22.07
C ARG A 505 19.26 -4.46 -21.04
N SER A 506 20.06 -3.82 -20.20
CA SER A 506 20.67 -4.42 -19.02
C SER A 506 21.16 -3.32 -18.08
N TRP A 507 20.71 -3.34 -16.83
CA TRP A 507 21.16 -2.45 -15.77
C TRP A 507 22.05 -3.19 -14.76
N GLY A 508 23.07 -2.50 -14.26
CA GLY A 508 24.00 -3.05 -13.26
C GLY A 508 24.83 -4.22 -13.78
N HIS A 509 25.28 -4.16 -15.03
CA HIS A 509 26.03 -5.22 -15.69
C HIS A 509 27.55 -5.08 -15.54
N SER A 510 28.29 -6.11 -15.93
CA SER A 510 29.76 -6.09 -16.03
C SER A 510 30.27 -6.04 -17.47
N ILE A 511 29.41 -5.65 -18.42
CA ILE A 511 29.76 -5.53 -19.85
C ILE A 511 30.72 -4.35 -20.04
N SER A 512 31.78 -4.59 -20.81
CA SER A 512 32.71 -3.56 -21.29
C SER A 512 32.90 -3.61 -22.81
N ASP A 513 32.80 -4.79 -23.43
CA ASP A 513 32.90 -4.97 -24.89
C ASP A 513 31.51 -5.00 -25.53
N ILE A 514 31.18 -3.95 -26.28
CA ILE A 514 29.96 -3.83 -27.08
C ILE A 514 30.21 -4.05 -28.59
N SER A 515 31.39 -4.51 -29.00
CA SER A 515 31.71 -4.82 -30.39
C SER A 515 30.73 -5.79 -31.07
N PRO A 516 30.12 -6.78 -30.37
CA PRO A 516 29.09 -7.63 -30.97
C PRO A 516 27.85 -6.88 -31.47
N LEU A 517 27.60 -5.64 -31.01
CA LEU A 517 26.44 -4.85 -31.42
C LEU A 517 26.64 -4.13 -32.77
N ALA A 518 27.86 -4.03 -33.29
CA ALA A 518 28.18 -3.16 -34.44
C ALA A 518 27.39 -3.49 -35.72
N GLY A 519 27.00 -4.76 -35.90
CA GLY A 519 26.22 -5.22 -37.05
C GLY A 519 24.70 -5.11 -36.89
N LEU A 520 24.20 -4.80 -35.70
CA LEU A 520 22.77 -4.85 -35.36
C LEU A 520 22.04 -3.56 -35.75
N THR A 521 22.10 -3.23 -37.05
CA THR A 521 21.62 -1.97 -37.63
C THR A 521 20.12 -1.67 -37.46
N LYS A 522 19.33 -2.64 -36.99
CA LYS A 522 17.91 -2.46 -36.63
C LYS A 522 17.69 -2.02 -35.17
N LEU A 523 18.75 -1.91 -34.37
CA LEU A 523 18.65 -1.39 -33.00
C LEU A 523 18.07 0.02 -33.01
N GLU A 524 16.97 0.18 -32.29
CA GLU A 524 16.31 1.46 -32.03
C GLU A 524 16.56 1.95 -30.61
N ARG A 525 16.79 1.04 -29.66
CA ARG A 525 17.06 1.34 -28.25
C ARG A 525 18.17 0.48 -27.68
N ILE A 526 19.14 1.13 -27.05
CA ILE A 526 20.15 0.51 -26.18
C ILE A 526 20.02 1.17 -24.81
N ASP A 527 19.90 0.36 -23.77
CA ASP A 527 19.75 0.81 -22.38
C ASP A 527 20.72 0.04 -21.49
N PHE A 528 21.94 0.55 -21.37
CA PHE A 528 23.04 -0.03 -20.61
C PHE A 528 23.47 1.01 -19.58
N CYS A 529 23.19 0.77 -18.30
CA CYS A 529 23.52 1.72 -17.25
C CYS A 529 24.17 1.01 -16.07
N GLY A 530 25.24 1.58 -15.54
CA GLY A 530 25.95 1.09 -14.36
C GLY A 530 26.87 -0.08 -14.66
N GLY A 531 27.77 0.07 -15.65
CA GLY A 531 28.82 -0.89 -16.00
C GLY A 531 30.18 -0.25 -16.26
N HIS A 532 30.90 -0.80 -17.26
CA HIS A 532 32.30 -0.45 -17.57
C HIS A 532 32.52 -0.19 -19.07
N ILE A 533 31.51 0.35 -19.76
CA ILE A 533 31.61 0.68 -21.18
C ILE A 533 32.42 1.97 -21.34
N SER A 534 33.43 1.96 -22.22
CA SER A 534 34.25 3.14 -22.53
C SER A 534 34.40 3.41 -24.03
N ASP A 535 34.37 2.36 -24.87
CA ASP A 535 34.49 2.48 -26.33
C ASP A 535 33.11 2.42 -27.02
N LEU A 536 32.70 3.56 -27.61
CA LEU A 536 31.45 3.67 -28.36
C LEU A 536 31.62 3.46 -29.88
N THR A 537 32.82 3.15 -30.37
CA THR A 537 33.09 2.91 -31.80
C THR A 537 32.12 1.90 -32.43
N PRO A 538 31.74 0.80 -31.77
CA PRO A 538 30.76 -0.15 -32.31
C PRO A 538 29.39 0.48 -32.64
N LEU A 539 29.02 1.58 -31.99
CA LEU A 539 27.72 2.23 -32.19
C LEU A 539 27.67 3.16 -33.42
N ALA A 540 28.82 3.55 -34.00
CA ALA A 540 28.90 4.58 -35.03
C ALA A 540 28.06 4.30 -36.29
N GLY A 541 27.80 3.01 -36.59
CA GLY A 541 27.01 2.56 -37.74
C GLY A 541 25.51 2.42 -37.47
N LEU A 542 25.06 2.52 -36.22
CA LEU A 542 23.68 2.22 -35.79
C LEU A 542 22.75 3.43 -36.03
N THR A 543 22.72 3.95 -37.25
CA THR A 543 21.98 5.17 -37.62
C THR A 543 20.46 5.10 -37.42
N GLY A 544 19.90 3.89 -37.19
CA GLY A 544 18.50 3.68 -36.80
C GLY A 544 18.19 3.91 -35.32
N LEU A 545 19.21 4.15 -34.49
CA LEU A 545 19.08 4.32 -33.04
C LEU A 545 18.29 5.59 -32.71
N LYS A 546 17.29 5.45 -31.83
CA LYS A 546 16.39 6.53 -31.39
C LYS A 546 16.58 6.88 -29.92
N GLU A 547 16.92 5.88 -29.11
CA GLU A 547 17.11 6.00 -27.67
C GLU A 547 18.43 5.35 -27.26
N LEU A 548 19.29 6.10 -26.59
CA LEU A 548 20.56 5.61 -26.07
C LEU A 548 20.73 6.04 -24.61
N TYR A 549 20.80 5.07 -23.71
CA TYR A 549 21.04 5.28 -22.29
C TYR A 549 22.33 4.58 -21.91
N LEU A 550 23.32 5.36 -21.47
CA LEU A 550 24.67 4.98 -21.09
C LEU A 550 25.11 5.76 -19.84
N ALA A 551 24.32 5.66 -18.77
CA ALA A 551 24.58 6.39 -17.52
C ALA A 551 25.48 5.58 -16.58
N SER A 552 26.36 6.28 -15.84
CA SER A 552 27.29 5.63 -14.90
C SER A 552 28.17 4.59 -15.58
N GLU A 553 28.82 4.98 -16.67
CA GLU A 553 29.81 4.17 -17.41
C GLU A 553 31.19 4.86 -17.32
N GLU A 554 32.15 4.48 -18.18
CA GLU A 554 33.53 5.02 -18.21
C GLU A 554 33.80 5.74 -19.55
N ILE A 555 32.80 6.47 -20.08
CA ILE A 555 32.85 7.07 -21.42
C ILE A 555 33.52 8.45 -21.35
N SER A 556 34.49 8.68 -22.23
CA SER A 556 35.10 10.01 -22.44
C SER A 556 35.01 10.50 -23.89
N ASP A 557 35.05 9.59 -24.87
CA ASP A 557 34.90 9.91 -26.29
C ASP A 557 33.51 9.56 -26.82
N ILE A 558 32.76 10.59 -27.19
CA ILE A 558 31.43 10.47 -27.81
C ILE A 558 31.43 10.83 -29.31
N SER A 559 32.59 10.95 -29.95
CA SER A 559 32.70 11.16 -31.39
C SER A 559 31.97 10.12 -32.26
N PRO A 560 31.85 8.83 -31.86
CA PRO A 560 31.04 7.85 -32.59
C PRO A 560 29.56 8.22 -32.70
N LEU A 561 29.03 9.05 -31.78
CA LEU A 561 27.62 9.44 -31.77
C LEU A 561 27.27 10.51 -32.81
N ALA A 562 28.26 11.20 -33.39
CA ALA A 562 28.04 12.36 -34.26
C ALA A 562 27.15 12.11 -35.49
N ARG A 563 27.06 10.86 -35.94
CA ARG A 563 26.25 10.44 -37.11
C ARG A 563 24.90 9.83 -36.75
N LEU A 564 24.58 9.68 -35.46
CA LEU A 564 23.34 9.08 -35.00
C LEU A 564 22.21 10.13 -34.97
N THR A 565 22.00 10.81 -36.09
CA THR A 565 21.09 11.97 -36.21
C THR A 565 19.61 11.62 -35.99
N GLY A 566 19.28 10.33 -35.91
CA GLY A 566 17.96 9.82 -35.54
C GLY A 566 17.69 9.78 -34.03
N LEU A 567 18.70 10.04 -33.19
CA LEU A 567 18.54 10.06 -31.74
C LEU A 567 17.55 11.13 -31.30
N THR A 568 16.62 10.70 -30.44
CA THR A 568 15.59 11.55 -29.83
C THR A 568 15.75 11.64 -28.32
N ARG A 569 16.37 10.63 -27.70
CA ARG A 569 16.65 10.57 -26.26
C ARG A 569 18.08 10.06 -26.04
N LEU A 570 18.88 10.82 -25.31
CA LEU A 570 20.26 10.48 -24.99
C LEU A 570 20.54 10.74 -23.51
N ARG A 571 21.03 9.73 -22.81
CA ARG A 571 21.51 9.83 -21.42
C ARG A 571 22.95 9.38 -21.34
N LEU A 572 23.82 10.29 -20.92
CA LEU A 572 25.27 10.12 -20.75
C LEU A 572 25.73 10.63 -19.37
N THR A 573 24.80 10.75 -18.43
CA THR A 573 25.05 11.14 -17.03
C THR A 573 26.15 10.30 -16.36
N ARG A 574 26.95 10.90 -15.48
CA ARG A 574 27.99 10.20 -14.68
C ARG A 574 28.97 9.44 -15.57
N ASN A 575 29.69 10.20 -16.39
CA ASN A 575 30.77 9.73 -17.25
C ASN A 575 31.93 10.74 -17.18
N ASP A 576 32.98 10.54 -17.97
CA ASP A 576 34.18 11.39 -18.03
C ASP A 576 34.20 12.26 -19.30
N ILE A 577 33.03 12.70 -19.77
CA ILE A 577 32.90 13.44 -21.04
C ILE A 577 33.30 14.90 -20.84
N SER A 578 34.19 15.41 -21.70
CA SER A 578 34.60 16.82 -21.72
C SER A 578 34.26 17.55 -23.03
N ASP A 579 34.29 16.86 -24.17
CA ASP A 579 33.93 17.40 -25.50
C ASP A 579 32.54 16.93 -25.94
N ILE A 580 31.62 17.89 -26.06
CA ILE A 580 30.25 17.64 -26.55
C ILE A 580 29.99 18.17 -27.97
N SER A 581 31.03 18.59 -28.69
CA SER A 581 30.92 18.97 -30.10
C SER A 581 30.27 17.90 -31.00
N PRO A 582 30.42 16.58 -30.75
CA PRO A 582 29.69 15.55 -31.51
C PRO A 582 28.16 15.64 -31.42
N LEU A 583 27.62 16.26 -30.36
CA LEU A 583 26.18 16.36 -30.14
C LEU A 583 25.51 17.48 -30.93
N ALA A 584 26.28 18.46 -31.44
CA ALA A 584 25.74 19.66 -32.10
C ALA A 584 24.86 19.35 -33.32
N GLY A 585 25.14 18.24 -34.02
CA GLY A 585 24.39 17.79 -35.20
C GLY A 585 23.11 17.00 -34.90
N LEU A 586 22.85 16.63 -33.64
CA LEU A 586 21.74 15.76 -33.23
C LEU A 586 20.43 16.54 -33.06
N THR A 587 20.02 17.22 -34.13
CA THR A 587 18.86 18.14 -34.17
C THR A 587 17.49 17.50 -33.91
N GLN A 588 17.40 16.17 -33.87
CA GLN A 588 16.18 15.43 -33.52
C GLN A 588 16.07 15.08 -32.03
N LEU A 589 17.10 15.42 -31.23
CA LEU A 589 17.04 15.26 -29.78
C LEU A 589 15.83 16.02 -29.22
N LYS A 590 15.16 15.39 -28.27
CA LYS A 590 14.07 15.97 -27.46
C LYS A 590 14.41 15.96 -25.98
N TRP A 591 15.37 15.13 -25.60
CA TRP A 591 15.79 14.93 -24.22
C TRP A 591 17.27 14.52 -24.18
N LEU A 592 18.05 15.25 -23.38
CA LEU A 592 19.48 15.06 -23.21
C LEU A 592 19.84 15.18 -21.72
N GLU A 593 20.42 14.12 -21.15
CA GLU A 593 20.98 14.14 -19.80
C GLU A 593 22.50 13.91 -19.87
N ILE A 594 23.28 14.89 -19.40
CA ILE A 594 24.75 14.96 -19.44
C ILE A 594 25.34 15.52 -18.13
N TYR A 595 24.56 15.49 -17.05
CA TYR A 595 25.03 15.96 -15.73
C TYR A 595 26.07 15.01 -15.12
N ASP A 596 26.82 15.49 -14.13
CA ASP A 596 27.95 14.78 -13.51
C ASP A 596 28.97 14.30 -14.57
N ASN A 597 29.59 15.23 -15.30
CA ASN A 597 30.64 14.98 -16.31
C ASN A 597 31.76 16.04 -16.17
N GLU A 598 32.73 16.07 -17.10
CA GLU A 598 33.85 17.01 -17.13
C GLU A 598 33.66 18.17 -18.15
N ILE A 599 32.41 18.49 -18.51
CA ILE A 599 32.09 19.44 -19.58
C ILE A 599 32.36 20.88 -19.11
N SER A 600 33.20 21.60 -19.85
CA SER A 600 33.52 23.01 -19.57
C SER A 600 32.90 24.00 -20.56
N ASP A 601 32.58 23.55 -21.77
CA ASP A 601 32.00 24.37 -22.84
C ASP A 601 30.69 23.77 -23.32
N PHE A 602 29.60 24.51 -23.12
CA PHE A 602 28.28 24.11 -23.56
C PHE A 602 27.80 24.80 -24.84
N SER A 603 28.62 25.65 -25.46
CA SER A 603 28.27 26.34 -26.71
C SER A 603 27.87 25.40 -27.87
N PRO A 604 28.36 24.13 -27.97
CA PRO A 604 27.88 23.21 -28.99
C PRO A 604 26.37 22.90 -28.92
N LEU A 605 25.74 23.14 -27.77
CA LEU A 605 24.30 22.91 -27.57
C LEU A 605 23.44 24.14 -27.82
N ASP A 606 24.01 25.32 -28.07
CA ASP A 606 23.24 26.58 -28.15
C ASP A 606 22.09 26.51 -29.16
N GLY A 607 22.29 25.85 -30.30
CA GLY A 607 21.25 25.64 -31.31
C GLY A 607 20.18 24.59 -30.96
N LEU A 608 20.38 23.80 -29.91
CA LEU A 608 19.47 22.74 -29.45
C LEU A 608 18.65 23.17 -28.22
N ARG A 609 19.21 24.02 -27.36
CA ARG A 609 18.65 24.38 -26.04
C ARG A 609 17.19 24.80 -26.04
N GLU A 610 16.74 25.51 -27.09
CA GLU A 610 15.36 26.01 -27.16
C GLU A 610 14.30 24.89 -27.32
N ASN A 611 14.69 23.70 -27.78
CA ASN A 611 13.75 22.65 -28.20
C ASN A 611 13.95 21.30 -27.50
N ILE A 612 14.90 21.20 -26.57
CA ILE A 612 15.21 19.95 -25.86
C ILE A 612 15.03 20.12 -24.36
N LYS A 613 14.58 19.06 -23.69
CA LYS A 613 14.76 18.96 -22.24
C LYS A 613 16.23 18.62 -21.97
N LEU A 614 16.97 19.56 -21.37
CA LEU A 614 18.39 19.42 -21.06
C LEU A 614 18.58 19.27 -19.55
N ILE A 615 19.42 18.33 -19.12
CA ILE A 615 19.84 18.18 -17.71
C ILE A 615 21.36 18.00 -17.71
N TRP A 616 22.07 18.92 -17.07
CA TRP A 616 23.49 19.21 -17.35
C TRP A 616 24.27 19.82 -16.17
N HIS A 617 23.67 19.84 -14.98
CA HIS A 617 24.31 20.34 -13.77
C HIS A 617 25.55 19.51 -13.37
N ASN A 618 26.28 19.96 -12.34
CA ASN A 618 27.49 19.29 -11.83
C ASN A 618 28.57 19.04 -12.91
N ASN A 619 28.69 19.99 -13.84
CA ASN A 619 29.76 20.05 -14.82
C ASN A 619 30.63 21.29 -14.53
N PRO A 620 31.95 21.27 -14.80
CA PRO A 620 32.82 22.43 -14.60
C PRO A 620 32.35 23.71 -15.31
N GLY A 621 31.72 23.59 -16.47
CA GLY A 621 31.17 24.70 -17.25
C GLY A 621 29.81 25.20 -16.75
N PHE A 622 29.18 24.51 -15.80
CA PHE A 622 27.92 24.93 -15.22
C PHE A 622 28.19 26.11 -14.28
N PRO A 623 27.59 27.30 -14.50
CA PRO A 623 27.93 28.48 -13.73
C PRO A 623 27.68 28.24 -12.23
N LYS A 624 28.67 28.56 -11.41
CA LYS A 624 28.55 28.44 -9.95
C LYS A 624 27.52 29.45 -9.47
N GLY A 625 26.44 28.97 -8.84
CA GLY A 625 25.48 29.84 -8.18
C GLY A 625 25.99 30.37 -6.83
N GLY A 626 25.51 31.54 -6.43
CA GLY A 626 25.78 32.17 -5.15
C GLY A 626 24.94 31.58 -4.01
N PRO A 627 24.94 32.25 -2.83
CA PRO A 627 24.15 31.83 -1.68
C PRO A 627 22.68 31.62 -2.02
N LYS A 628 22.06 30.63 -1.37
CA LYS A 628 20.63 30.33 -1.50
C LYS A 628 19.83 31.41 -0.77
N ILE A 629 18.66 31.75 -1.28
CA ILE A 629 17.72 32.68 -0.62
C ILE A 629 17.00 31.89 0.49
N GLU A 630 17.52 31.96 1.71
CA GLU A 630 16.98 31.22 2.86
C GLU A 630 15.70 31.86 3.46
N GLY A 631 15.42 33.12 3.11
CA GLY A 631 14.25 33.85 3.59
C GLY A 631 14.57 34.97 4.60
N PRO A 632 13.56 35.45 5.34
CA PRO A 632 12.22 34.87 5.46
C PRO A 632 11.45 34.86 4.14
N TRP A 633 10.64 33.83 3.94
CA TRP A 633 9.68 33.68 2.84
C TRP A 633 8.27 33.63 3.43
N LEU A 634 7.27 34.01 2.64
CA LEU A 634 5.87 33.74 2.93
C LEU A 634 5.41 32.56 2.09
N TRP A 635 4.87 31.53 2.73
CA TRP A 635 4.45 30.27 2.10
C TRP A 635 2.96 30.01 2.25
N ALA A 636 2.37 29.39 1.23
CA ALA A 636 1.02 28.84 1.27
C ALA A 636 0.93 27.57 0.43
N VAL A 637 0.14 26.58 0.87
CA VAL A 637 -0.01 25.28 0.22
C VAL A 637 -1.43 25.11 -0.33
N LEU A 638 -1.54 24.77 -1.60
CA LEU A 638 -2.80 24.40 -2.24
C LEU A 638 -2.89 22.89 -2.39
N LEU A 639 -3.67 22.26 -1.51
CA LEU A 639 -3.88 20.81 -1.49
C LEU A 639 -4.53 20.30 -2.79
N ASP A 640 -4.20 19.08 -3.20
CA ASP A 640 -4.81 18.37 -4.33
C ASP A 640 -4.74 19.14 -5.67
N THR A 641 -3.82 20.09 -5.79
CA THR A 641 -3.57 20.85 -7.03
C THR A 641 -2.32 20.39 -7.75
N LYS A 642 -2.26 20.66 -9.06
CA LYS A 642 -1.12 20.32 -9.91
C LYS A 642 -0.71 21.51 -10.76
N LEU A 643 0.59 21.77 -10.81
CA LEU A 643 1.15 22.80 -11.69
C LEU A 643 0.93 22.45 -13.18
N ASP A 644 0.39 23.40 -13.93
CA ASP A 644 0.27 23.37 -15.39
C ASP A 644 0.60 24.75 -15.99
N SER A 645 0.64 24.87 -17.32
CA SER A 645 1.08 26.10 -18.01
C SER A 645 0.02 27.21 -18.13
N SER A 646 -1.24 26.92 -17.86
CA SER A 646 -2.37 27.81 -18.18
C SER A 646 -3.18 28.27 -16.98
N THR A 647 -3.11 27.54 -15.87
CA THR A 647 -3.95 27.74 -14.70
C THR A 647 -3.25 28.66 -13.70
N ASP A 648 -3.97 29.70 -13.26
CA ASP A 648 -3.60 30.53 -12.11
C ASP A 648 -4.22 29.91 -10.84
N LEU A 649 -3.48 29.02 -10.18
CA LEU A 649 -4.02 28.24 -9.05
C LEU A 649 -4.36 29.15 -7.85
N LEU A 650 -3.64 30.27 -7.67
CA LEU A 650 -3.95 31.26 -6.64
C LEU A 650 -5.30 31.94 -6.92
N SER A 651 -5.60 32.25 -8.18
CA SER A 651 -6.90 32.77 -8.60
C SER A 651 -8.02 31.77 -8.42
N GLU A 652 -7.82 30.49 -8.76
CA GLU A 652 -8.85 29.47 -8.55
C GLU A 652 -9.15 29.26 -7.06
N ALA A 653 -8.12 29.06 -6.24
CA ALA A 653 -8.27 28.85 -4.80
C ALA A 653 -8.93 30.05 -4.11
N SER A 654 -8.57 31.27 -4.53
CA SER A 654 -9.07 32.51 -3.92
C SER A 654 -10.34 33.08 -4.56
N LYS A 655 -10.93 32.38 -5.54
CA LYS A 655 -12.08 32.85 -6.34
C LYS A 655 -11.82 34.23 -7.00
N GLY A 656 -10.60 34.44 -7.47
CA GLY A 656 -10.15 35.62 -8.20
C GLY A 656 -9.76 36.81 -7.33
N THR A 657 -9.69 36.66 -6.01
CA THR A 657 -9.33 37.77 -5.09
C THR A 657 -7.81 38.01 -5.02
N ILE A 658 -7.01 37.01 -5.38
CA ILE A 658 -5.56 37.12 -5.64
C ILE A 658 -5.20 36.33 -6.90
N THR A 659 -4.10 36.68 -7.55
CA THR A 659 -3.59 36.02 -8.78
C THR A 659 -2.10 35.79 -8.65
N GLU A 660 -1.54 34.83 -9.40
CA GLU A 660 -0.09 34.61 -9.48
C GLU A 660 0.66 35.88 -9.88
N VAL A 661 0.20 36.56 -10.94
CA VAL A 661 0.78 37.84 -11.38
C VAL A 661 0.62 38.93 -10.30
N GLY A 662 -0.52 38.96 -9.61
CA GLY A 662 -0.79 39.91 -8.54
C GLY A 662 0.19 39.75 -7.38
N ILE A 663 0.40 38.53 -6.89
CA ILE A 663 1.36 38.22 -5.84
C ILE A 663 2.80 38.44 -6.33
N ALA A 664 3.14 38.01 -7.55
CA ALA A 664 4.46 38.24 -8.13
C ALA A 664 4.80 39.73 -8.34
N THR A 665 3.79 40.60 -8.40
CA THR A 665 3.97 42.06 -8.54
C THR A 665 4.06 42.76 -7.18
N HIS A 666 3.17 42.41 -6.24
CA HIS A 666 2.99 43.17 -5.00
C HIS A 666 3.53 42.47 -3.76
N GLY A 667 3.85 41.18 -3.85
CA GLY A 667 4.20 40.30 -2.72
C GLY A 667 2.98 39.71 -2.02
N ALA A 668 3.18 38.60 -1.33
CA ALA A 668 2.22 38.05 -0.38
C ALA A 668 2.14 38.92 0.89
N ILE A 669 1.04 38.77 1.64
CA ILE A 669 0.81 39.42 2.93
C ILE A 669 0.54 38.31 3.94
N GLU A 670 1.31 38.30 5.03
CA GLU A 670 1.15 37.32 6.11
C GLU A 670 -0.29 37.29 6.63
N GLY A 671 -0.80 36.09 6.94
CA GLY A 671 -2.16 35.86 7.45
C GLY A 671 -3.27 36.04 6.41
N ARG A 672 -2.99 36.57 5.22
CA ARG A 672 -3.99 36.69 4.16
C ARG A 672 -4.35 35.31 3.62
N ALA A 673 -5.65 35.05 3.51
CA ALA A 673 -6.17 33.78 3.02
C ALA A 673 -5.91 33.55 1.52
N VAL A 674 -5.69 32.29 1.18
CA VAL A 674 -5.64 31.72 -0.17
C VAL A 674 -6.32 30.35 -0.13
N GLY A 675 -7.54 30.27 -0.65
CA GLY A 675 -8.36 29.08 -0.46
C GLY A 675 -8.62 28.82 1.03
N ASP A 676 -8.30 27.60 1.48
CA ASP A 676 -8.45 27.17 2.87
C ASP A 676 -7.16 27.35 3.70
N ASP A 677 -6.09 27.91 3.11
CA ASP A 677 -4.80 28.16 3.75
C ASP A 677 -4.51 29.69 3.88
N VAL A 678 -3.46 30.05 4.60
CA VAL A 678 -3.00 31.44 4.77
C VAL A 678 -1.50 31.55 4.50
N TRP A 679 -1.05 32.71 4.06
CA TRP A 679 0.39 32.97 3.91
C TRP A 679 1.08 33.01 5.28
N THR A 680 2.05 32.13 5.50
CA THR A 680 2.79 32.01 6.77
C THR A 680 4.28 32.18 6.56
N ILE A 681 4.98 32.72 7.57
CA ILE A 681 6.42 32.91 7.51
C ILE A 681 7.17 31.57 7.63
N GLY A 682 8.17 31.36 6.76
CA GLY A 682 9.05 30.20 6.79
C GLY A 682 10.44 30.51 6.27
N ARG A 683 11.44 29.77 6.75
CA ARG A 683 12.80 29.79 6.20
C ARG A 683 13.06 28.50 5.44
N LEU A 684 13.73 28.63 4.31
CA LEU A 684 14.08 27.51 3.45
C LEU A 684 15.56 27.17 3.68
N PRO A 685 15.88 26.02 4.30
CA PRO A 685 17.27 25.58 4.47
C PRO A 685 18.06 25.59 3.15
N PRO A 686 19.37 25.92 3.16
CA PRO A 686 20.17 26.04 1.94
C PRO A 686 20.55 24.69 1.32
N THR A 687 20.28 23.57 2.01
CA THR A 687 20.61 22.20 1.60
C THR A 687 19.52 21.22 2.02
N GLY A 688 19.53 20.00 1.49
CA GLY A 688 18.68 18.91 1.97
C GLY A 688 17.25 18.95 1.44
N LYS A 689 16.34 18.27 2.14
CA LYS A 689 14.90 18.17 1.81
C LYS A 689 14.17 19.42 2.31
N ASN A 690 14.64 20.58 1.86
CA ASN A 690 14.41 21.84 2.55
C ASN A 690 12.93 22.27 2.61
N ILE A 691 12.09 21.91 1.63
CA ILE A 691 10.64 22.15 1.74
C ILE A 691 10.03 21.20 2.77
N LEU A 692 10.40 19.92 2.78
CA LEU A 692 9.90 18.95 3.77
C LEU A 692 10.26 19.38 5.20
N GLU A 693 11.50 19.84 5.41
CA GLU A 693 11.99 20.34 6.70
C GLU A 693 11.22 21.59 7.14
N MET A 694 10.98 22.52 6.23
CA MET A 694 10.18 23.73 6.48
C MET A 694 8.73 23.40 6.84
N LEU A 695 8.12 22.41 6.18
CA LEU A 695 6.77 21.94 6.47
C LEU A 695 6.69 21.03 7.72
N GLN A 696 7.77 20.90 8.49
CA GLN A 696 7.86 20.06 9.69
C GLN A 696 7.43 18.60 9.45
N GLY A 697 7.68 18.07 8.26
CA GLY A 697 7.33 16.70 7.88
C GLY A 697 5.87 16.48 7.47
N ALA A 698 5.03 17.53 7.38
CA ALA A 698 3.72 17.40 6.78
C ALA A 698 3.85 17.01 5.28
N THR A 699 3.07 16.01 4.84
CA THR A 699 3.12 15.49 3.47
C THR A 699 1.85 15.76 2.66
N PRO A 700 1.36 17.01 2.55
CA PRO A 700 0.26 17.29 1.65
C PRO A 700 0.72 17.15 0.20
N ASP A 701 -0.06 16.46 -0.62
CA ASP A 701 0.10 16.51 -2.08
C ASP A 701 -0.57 17.80 -2.59
N GLY A 702 0.09 18.52 -3.48
CA GLY A 702 -0.39 19.82 -3.94
C GLY A 702 0.71 20.72 -4.47
N VAL A 703 0.42 22.01 -4.62
CA VAL A 703 1.39 23.04 -5.02
C VAL A 703 1.67 23.97 -3.85
N ILE A 704 2.94 24.18 -3.53
CA ILE A 704 3.37 25.18 -2.55
C ILE A 704 3.85 26.44 -3.27
N TYR A 705 3.35 27.60 -2.84
CA TYR A 705 3.80 28.90 -3.29
C TYR A 705 4.69 29.56 -2.24
N GLY A 706 5.78 30.17 -2.68
CA GLY A 706 6.68 30.97 -1.86
C GLY A 706 6.86 32.38 -2.41
N SER A 707 6.63 33.40 -1.60
CA SER A 707 6.84 34.81 -1.93
C SER A 707 7.92 35.41 -1.05
N VAL A 708 8.87 36.12 -1.65
CA VAL A 708 9.92 36.86 -0.93
C VAL A 708 10.17 38.22 -1.57
N SER A 709 10.36 39.26 -0.76
CA SER A 709 10.80 40.57 -1.24
C SER A 709 12.31 40.73 -1.07
N LEU A 710 12.96 41.15 -2.15
CA LEU A 710 14.39 41.38 -2.24
C LEU A 710 14.63 42.87 -2.48
N HIS A 711 15.51 43.49 -1.73
CA HIS A 711 15.94 44.86 -1.99
C HIS A 711 17.30 44.84 -2.68
N SER A 712 17.40 45.49 -3.85
CA SER A 712 18.66 45.68 -4.55
C SER A 712 19.09 47.15 -4.49
N PRO A 713 20.33 47.45 -4.07
CA PRO A 713 20.79 48.84 -3.90
C PRO A 713 20.89 49.59 -5.24
N ARG A 714 20.92 48.88 -6.36
CA ARG A 714 21.01 49.40 -7.72
C ARG A 714 20.32 48.45 -8.69
N GLU A 715 20.01 48.94 -9.88
CA GLU A 715 19.67 48.06 -10.98
C GLU A 715 20.91 47.25 -11.37
N GLN A 716 20.76 45.93 -11.52
CA GLN A 716 21.86 45.04 -11.90
C GLN A 716 21.35 43.84 -12.71
N SER A 717 22.00 43.57 -13.84
CA SER A 717 21.86 42.30 -14.55
C SER A 717 22.65 41.23 -13.81
N THR A 718 22.05 40.06 -13.66
CA THR A 718 22.61 38.92 -12.92
C THR A 718 22.07 37.62 -13.51
N THR A 719 22.64 36.49 -13.12
CA THR A 719 22.09 35.16 -13.40
C THR A 719 21.27 34.68 -12.21
N MET A 720 20.05 34.20 -12.43
CA MET A 720 19.28 33.45 -11.44
C MET A 720 19.58 31.96 -11.58
N HIS A 721 19.71 31.28 -10.45
CA HIS A 721 19.87 29.83 -10.35
C HIS A 721 18.68 29.22 -9.65
N VAL A 722 18.18 28.11 -10.19
CA VAL A 722 17.03 27.38 -9.67
C VAL A 722 17.29 25.87 -9.64
N GLY A 723 16.66 25.17 -8.72
CA GLY A 723 16.63 23.71 -8.68
C GLY A 723 15.42 23.24 -7.89
N SER A 724 14.87 22.08 -8.22
CA SER A 724 13.80 21.42 -7.47
C SER A 724 13.78 19.94 -7.83
N ASP A 725 13.27 19.08 -6.96
CA ASP A 725 12.97 17.69 -7.31
C ASP A 725 11.64 17.52 -8.06
N SER A 726 10.93 18.62 -8.34
CA SER A 726 9.58 18.59 -8.90
C SER A 726 9.33 19.74 -9.88
N ALA A 727 8.13 19.77 -10.46
CA ALA A 727 7.73 20.85 -11.35
C ALA A 727 7.78 22.21 -10.64
N LEU A 728 8.31 23.23 -11.34
CA LEU A 728 8.62 24.54 -10.79
C LEU A 728 8.19 25.67 -11.76
N LYS A 729 7.63 26.75 -11.21
CA LYS A 729 7.52 28.06 -11.89
C LYS A 729 8.17 29.15 -11.05
N VAL A 730 8.72 30.17 -11.72
CA VAL A 730 9.37 31.32 -11.09
C VAL A 730 8.94 32.61 -11.76
N TRP A 731 8.52 33.57 -10.96
CA TRP A 731 8.22 34.94 -11.39
C TRP A 731 9.11 35.95 -10.69
N LEU A 732 9.51 36.99 -11.41
CA LEU A 732 10.20 38.15 -10.87
C LEU A 732 9.47 39.42 -11.31
N ASN A 733 9.08 40.26 -10.35
CA ASN A 733 8.42 41.54 -10.59
C ASN A 733 7.20 41.44 -11.53
N GLY A 734 6.35 40.44 -11.30
CA GLY A 734 5.13 40.20 -12.07
C GLY A 734 5.31 39.44 -13.38
N THR A 735 6.55 39.11 -13.77
CA THR A 735 6.83 38.40 -15.03
C THR A 735 7.20 36.94 -14.75
N LEU A 736 6.57 35.98 -15.44
CA LEU A 736 7.00 34.58 -15.43
C LEU A 736 8.32 34.47 -16.19
N ILE A 737 9.40 34.16 -15.50
CA ILE A 737 10.76 34.12 -16.07
C ILE A 737 11.27 32.70 -16.29
N TYR A 738 10.66 31.70 -15.65
CA TYR A 738 11.03 30.30 -15.81
C TYR A 738 9.86 29.37 -15.49
N GLU A 739 9.75 28.30 -16.28
CA GLU A 739 8.76 27.24 -16.12
C GLU A 739 9.35 25.89 -16.50
N ALA A 740 9.22 24.91 -15.60
CA ALA A 740 9.54 23.51 -15.84
C ALA A 740 8.43 22.62 -15.25
N LEU A 741 7.49 22.19 -16.10
CA LEU A 741 6.30 21.41 -15.69
C LEU A 741 6.52 19.89 -15.67
N ARG A 742 7.77 19.44 -15.79
CA ARG A 742 8.14 18.02 -15.81
C ARG A 742 9.15 17.76 -14.71
N ASP A 743 9.12 16.56 -14.14
CA ASP A 743 10.11 16.10 -13.16
C ASP A 743 11.54 16.35 -13.68
N PRO A 744 12.31 17.27 -13.05
CA PRO A 744 13.67 17.61 -13.44
C PRO A 744 14.70 16.53 -13.05
N GLY A 745 14.28 15.46 -12.34
CA GLY A 745 15.14 14.45 -11.76
C GLY A 745 15.53 14.79 -10.31
N PRO A 746 16.27 13.90 -9.63
CA PRO A 746 16.65 14.10 -8.23
C PRO A 746 17.59 15.32 -8.10
N GLY A 747 17.04 16.44 -7.64
CA GLY A 747 17.74 17.70 -7.47
C GLY A 747 17.89 18.07 -5.99
N LEU A 748 19.11 18.02 -5.47
CA LEU A 748 19.44 18.54 -4.13
C LEU A 748 20.23 19.87 -4.18
N ASP A 749 20.35 20.49 -5.37
CA ASP A 749 20.99 21.79 -5.56
C ASP A 749 20.45 22.49 -6.83
N TYR A 750 21.10 23.58 -7.27
CA TYR A 750 20.82 24.27 -8.54
C TYR A 750 20.99 23.33 -9.73
N GLN A 751 19.97 23.29 -10.59
CA GLN A 751 19.92 22.46 -11.79
C GLN A 751 19.83 23.29 -13.07
N GLU A 752 19.32 24.52 -12.97
CA GLU A 752 19.16 25.44 -14.09
C GLU A 752 19.57 26.86 -13.72
N PHE A 753 19.86 27.63 -14.76
CA PHE A 753 20.23 29.04 -14.64
C PHE A 753 19.77 29.84 -15.86
N PHE A 754 19.45 31.11 -15.66
CA PHE A 754 19.03 32.01 -16.73
C PHE A 754 19.26 33.48 -16.35
N PRO A 755 19.50 34.37 -17.33
CA PRO A 755 19.76 35.77 -17.07
C PRO A 755 18.50 36.50 -16.60
N VAL A 756 18.66 37.40 -15.62
CA VAL A 756 17.59 38.25 -15.07
C VAL A 756 18.13 39.66 -14.78
N THR A 757 17.26 40.60 -14.45
CA THR A 757 17.66 41.93 -14.00
C THR A 757 16.89 42.31 -12.74
N LEU A 758 17.61 42.61 -11.67
CA LEU A 758 17.04 43.20 -10.45
C LEU A 758 16.95 44.71 -10.65
N LYS A 759 15.78 45.29 -10.36
CA LYS A 759 15.57 46.73 -10.33
C LYS A 759 16.22 47.32 -9.08
N SER A 760 16.67 48.58 -9.16
CA SER A 760 16.99 49.33 -7.93
C SER A 760 15.74 49.44 -7.06
N GLY A 761 15.88 49.21 -5.76
CA GLY A 761 14.74 49.15 -4.87
C GLY A 761 14.21 47.72 -4.69
N ARG A 762 12.90 47.63 -4.51
CA ARG A 762 12.20 46.38 -4.22
C ARG A 762 12.04 45.51 -5.48
N ASN A 763 12.27 44.22 -5.30
CA ASN A 763 12.02 43.17 -6.27
C ASN A 763 11.20 42.07 -5.59
N VAL A 764 10.15 41.57 -6.25
CA VAL A 764 9.31 40.49 -5.70
C VAL A 764 9.59 39.21 -6.47
N LEU A 765 9.98 38.17 -5.74
CA LEU A 765 10.18 36.82 -6.26
C LEU A 765 9.03 35.92 -5.77
N LEU A 766 8.31 35.34 -6.71
CA LEU A 766 7.30 34.31 -6.45
C LEU A 766 7.78 33.00 -7.07
N VAL A 767 7.63 31.91 -6.33
CA VAL A 767 7.93 30.55 -6.79
C VAL A 767 6.73 29.64 -6.52
N ALA A 768 6.54 28.64 -7.38
CA ALA A 768 5.53 27.60 -7.19
C ALA A 768 6.15 26.22 -7.44
N VAL A 769 6.08 25.31 -6.47
CA VAL A 769 6.68 23.98 -6.52
C VAL A 769 5.61 22.91 -6.31
N HIS A 770 5.61 21.88 -7.16
CA HIS A 770 4.68 20.76 -7.04
C HIS A 770 5.19 19.71 -6.04
N LEU A 771 4.37 19.26 -5.08
CA LEU A 771 4.78 18.41 -3.96
C LEU A 771 4.43 16.93 -4.15
N ILE A 772 4.92 16.30 -5.22
CA ILE A 772 4.58 14.89 -5.54
C ILE A 772 5.67 13.87 -5.21
N HIS A 773 6.90 14.31 -4.95
CA HIS A 773 8.03 13.42 -4.68
C HIS A 773 8.35 13.31 -3.17
N SER A 774 9.17 12.32 -2.82
CA SER A 774 9.61 12.07 -1.43
C SER A 774 10.77 12.94 -0.97
N GLU A 775 11.46 13.64 -1.87
CA GLU A 775 12.58 14.50 -1.52
C GLU A 775 12.10 15.91 -1.12
N ARG A 776 11.12 16.47 -1.83
CA ARG A 776 10.49 17.80 -1.62
C ARG A 776 11.56 18.87 -1.35
N SER A 777 12.26 19.26 -2.41
CA SER A 777 13.35 20.23 -2.36
C SER A 777 13.16 21.33 -3.40
N ALA A 778 13.58 22.55 -3.06
CA ALA A 778 13.75 23.63 -4.03
C ALA A 778 14.83 24.61 -3.61
N PHE A 779 15.58 25.14 -4.58
CA PHE A 779 16.74 25.98 -4.36
C PHE A 779 16.65 27.20 -5.26
N PHE A 780 16.76 28.39 -4.68
CA PHE A 780 16.69 29.65 -5.41
C PHE A 780 17.83 30.56 -4.99
N GLY A 781 18.45 31.24 -5.95
CA GLY A 781 19.42 32.30 -5.67
C GLY A 781 19.98 32.91 -6.93
N PHE A 782 21.00 33.74 -6.77
CA PHE A 782 21.64 34.45 -7.88
C PHE A 782 23.12 34.09 -7.97
N GLU A 783 23.79 34.53 -9.02
CA GLU A 783 25.23 34.33 -9.16
C GLU A 783 26.04 34.99 -8.02
N PRO A 784 27.24 34.48 -7.71
CA PRO A 784 28.10 35.04 -6.67
C PRO A 784 28.38 36.52 -6.91
N GLY A 785 28.17 37.34 -5.87
CA GLY A 785 28.40 38.79 -5.93
C GLY A 785 27.18 39.63 -6.24
N THR A 786 26.02 39.01 -6.51
CA THR A 786 24.74 39.74 -6.62
C THR A 786 24.41 40.45 -5.30
N GLU A 787 24.25 41.77 -5.35
CA GLU A 787 23.96 42.58 -4.17
C GLU A 787 22.45 42.68 -3.93
N TYR A 788 21.96 42.05 -2.86
CA TYR A 788 20.58 42.19 -2.40
C TYR A 788 20.45 41.89 -0.90
N THR A 789 19.35 42.34 -0.28
CA THR A 789 18.92 41.95 1.06
C THR A 789 17.51 41.37 1.01
N VAL A 790 17.24 40.32 1.78
CA VAL A 790 15.88 39.78 1.95
C VAL A 790 15.16 40.59 3.02
N ALA A 791 13.92 41.01 2.76
CA ALA A 791 13.10 41.76 3.70
C ALA A 791 11.62 41.37 3.54
N ASN A 792 10.94 40.96 4.61
CA ASN A 792 9.48 40.79 4.64
C ASN A 792 8.88 41.72 5.69
N PRO A 793 8.56 42.96 5.31
CA PRO A 793 7.97 43.94 6.22
C PRO A 793 6.73 43.40 6.95
N SER A 794 6.71 43.52 8.27
CA SER A 794 5.55 43.13 9.10
C SER A 794 5.38 44.07 10.31
N VAL A 795 4.29 43.89 11.04
CA VAL A 795 3.99 44.62 12.28
C VAL A 795 4.17 43.68 13.46
N GLY A 796 4.97 44.09 14.44
CA GLY A 796 5.13 43.39 15.70
C GLY A 796 4.40 44.10 16.84
N TYR A 797 4.14 43.37 17.93
CA TYR A 797 3.65 43.98 19.16
C TYR A 797 4.22 43.32 20.41
N THR A 798 4.35 44.09 21.48
CA THR A 798 4.70 43.57 22.81
C THR A 798 3.90 44.29 23.90
N PHE A 799 3.67 43.59 25.02
CA PHE A 799 3.05 44.17 26.20
C PHE A 799 4.10 44.33 27.30
N SER A 800 4.09 45.48 27.98
CA SER A 800 5.00 45.73 29.11
C SER A 800 4.74 44.81 30.31
N LYS A 801 3.62 44.10 30.34
CA LYS A 801 3.19 43.23 31.44
C LYS A 801 2.29 42.10 30.94
N THR A 802 2.58 40.87 31.38
CA THR A 802 1.74 39.67 31.23
C THR A 802 1.96 38.74 32.44
N PRO A 803 0.92 38.28 33.18
CA PRO A 803 -0.52 38.55 32.97
C PRO A 803 -0.95 39.96 33.39
N ILE A 804 -2.08 40.42 32.84
CA ILE A 804 -2.71 41.72 33.12
C ILE A 804 -3.87 41.48 34.09
N TYR A 805 -3.93 42.25 35.17
CA TYR A 805 -5.02 42.22 36.16
C TYR A 805 -5.91 43.45 36.06
N ILE A 806 -7.13 43.37 36.58
CA ILE A 806 -8.03 44.52 36.72
C ILE A 806 -7.29 45.66 37.45
N ASP A 807 -7.52 46.89 37.00
CA ASP A 807 -6.86 48.13 37.44
C ASP A 807 -5.36 48.26 37.09
N ASP A 808 -4.74 47.26 36.48
CA ASP A 808 -3.39 47.41 35.95
C ASP A 808 -3.34 48.46 34.85
N THR A 809 -2.23 49.18 34.82
CA THR A 809 -1.84 49.98 33.67
C THR A 809 -0.67 49.28 32.97
N PHE A 810 -0.79 49.09 31.67
CA PHE A 810 0.24 48.44 30.83
C PHE A 810 0.45 49.22 29.53
N THR A 811 1.59 48.98 28.88
CA THR A 811 1.92 49.58 27.58
C THR A 811 1.91 48.51 26.51
N LEU A 812 1.25 48.82 25.39
CA LEU A 812 1.37 48.12 24.12
C LEU A 812 2.41 48.86 23.27
N ASP A 813 3.51 48.20 22.93
CA ASP A 813 4.47 48.68 21.94
C ASP A 813 4.14 48.04 20.60
N ILE A 814 3.91 48.85 19.57
CA ILE A 814 3.73 48.42 18.18
C ILE A 814 5.04 48.69 17.43
N SER A 815 5.62 47.68 16.78
CA SER A 815 6.86 47.76 16.00
C SER A 815 6.62 47.52 14.51
N ALA A 816 7.53 48.03 13.68
CA ALA A 816 7.72 47.50 12.34
C ALA A 816 8.92 46.57 12.36
N GLU A 817 8.80 45.46 11.64
CA GLU A 817 9.81 44.42 11.53
C GLU A 817 10.28 44.34 10.07
N ASP A 818 11.59 44.17 9.85
CA ASP A 818 12.20 43.96 8.52
C ASP A 818 11.76 44.98 7.44
N VAL A 819 11.48 46.23 7.82
CA VAL A 819 11.14 47.29 6.85
C VAL A 819 12.38 47.78 6.10
N PHE A 820 12.17 48.32 4.91
CA PHE A 820 13.23 48.93 4.12
C PHE A 820 12.82 50.32 3.63
N ASP A 821 13.72 51.30 3.79
CA ASP A 821 13.55 52.70 3.35
C ASP A 821 12.23 53.32 3.83
N MET A 822 11.77 52.90 5.01
CA MET A 822 10.53 53.36 5.62
C MET A 822 10.67 54.83 6.03
N ALA A 823 9.77 55.66 5.52
CA ALA A 823 9.73 57.09 5.80
C ALA A 823 8.45 57.50 6.51
N GLY A 824 7.40 56.67 6.53
CA GLY A 824 6.18 56.99 7.25
C GLY A 824 5.31 55.79 7.55
N TRP A 825 4.37 56.00 8.47
CA TRP A 825 3.29 55.07 8.79
C TRP A 825 2.03 55.81 9.20
N GLN A 826 0.89 55.17 8.99
CA GLN A 826 -0.40 55.55 9.58
C GLN A 826 -1.19 54.30 9.99
N PHE A 827 -1.99 54.43 11.04
CA PHE A 827 -3.04 53.48 11.40
C PHE A 827 -3.96 54.07 12.48
N ASP A 828 -5.10 53.43 12.72
CA ASP A 828 -6.00 53.66 13.84
C ASP A 828 -6.04 52.40 14.71
N ILE A 829 -6.42 52.53 15.98
CA ILE A 829 -6.56 51.38 16.90
C ILE A 829 -7.99 51.31 17.41
N ALA A 830 -8.63 50.14 17.27
CA ALA A 830 -9.90 49.83 17.89
C ALA A 830 -9.72 48.82 19.04
N PHE A 831 -10.49 49.00 20.12
CA PHE A 831 -10.50 48.16 21.33
C PHE A 831 -11.89 48.14 21.98
N ASP A 832 -12.17 47.20 22.89
CA ASP A 832 -13.43 47.20 23.64
C ASP A 832 -13.37 48.23 24.80
N PRO A 833 -14.21 49.30 24.76
CA PRO A 833 -14.22 50.33 25.80
C PRO A 833 -14.82 49.86 27.14
N ALA A 834 -15.49 48.71 27.18
CA ALA A 834 -15.91 48.08 28.43
C ALA A 834 -14.68 47.53 29.19
N ILE A 835 -13.72 46.96 28.47
CA ILE A 835 -12.58 46.22 29.02
C ILE A 835 -11.36 47.12 29.22
N LEU A 836 -11.05 47.99 28.26
CA LEU A 836 -9.86 48.84 28.30
C LEU A 836 -10.21 50.34 28.30
N GLU A 837 -9.32 51.12 28.89
CA GLU A 837 -9.26 52.58 28.76
C GLU A 837 -7.89 52.98 28.21
N ALA A 838 -7.82 53.62 27.05
CA ALA A 838 -6.59 54.22 26.53
C ALA A 838 -6.27 55.50 27.30
N ILE A 839 -5.05 55.58 27.85
CA ILE A 839 -4.59 56.69 28.70
C ILE A 839 -3.76 57.69 27.90
N SER A 840 -2.80 57.19 27.13
CA SER A 840 -1.85 58.04 26.41
C SER A 840 -1.21 57.31 25.24
N VAL A 841 -0.77 58.07 24.25
CA VAL A 841 -0.04 57.59 23.08
C VAL A 841 1.29 58.35 22.97
N SER A 842 2.38 57.65 22.69
CA SER A 842 3.70 58.24 22.46
C SER A 842 4.41 57.61 21.27
N GLU A 843 5.20 58.42 20.57
CA GLU A 843 6.00 57.97 19.42
C GLU A 843 7.07 56.95 19.82
N GLY A 844 7.20 55.89 19.02
CA GLY A 844 8.30 54.94 19.10
C GLY A 844 9.63 55.50 18.58
N ASN A 845 10.67 54.67 18.53
CA ASN A 845 12.04 55.10 18.21
C ASN A 845 12.44 54.90 16.75
N LEU A 846 11.75 54.05 15.98
CA LEU A 846 12.23 53.60 14.67
C LEU A 846 12.53 54.77 13.72
N LEU A 847 11.53 55.59 13.40
CA LEU A 847 11.68 56.72 12.47
C LEU A 847 12.58 57.85 13.01
N ARG A 848 12.81 57.91 14.32
CA ARG A 848 13.72 58.88 14.96
C ARG A 848 15.19 58.48 14.83
N THR A 849 15.48 57.27 14.37
CA THR A 849 16.85 56.78 14.18
C THR A 849 17.57 57.62 13.13
N GLY A 850 18.50 58.47 13.57
CA GLY A 850 19.30 59.32 12.67
C GLY A 850 18.51 60.44 11.97
N GLY A 851 17.40 60.93 12.54
CA GLY A 851 16.63 62.03 11.94
C GLY A 851 15.55 62.61 12.87
N THR A 852 14.82 63.60 12.36
CA THR A 852 13.63 64.17 13.00
C THR A 852 12.36 63.65 12.33
N THR A 853 11.29 63.59 13.11
CA THR A 853 9.98 63.09 12.68
C THR A 853 8.90 64.13 12.92
N PHE A 854 7.87 64.09 12.09
CA PHE A 854 6.56 64.63 12.40
C PHE A 854 5.72 63.48 12.97
N PHE A 855 5.20 63.66 14.18
CA PHE A 855 4.37 62.66 14.86
C PHE A 855 3.02 63.26 15.25
N GLN A 856 1.95 62.53 14.93
CA GLN A 856 0.59 62.84 15.31
C GLN A 856 0.06 61.74 16.23
N ALA A 857 -0.14 62.07 17.50
CA ALA A 857 -0.63 61.15 18.53
C ALA A 857 -2.11 60.76 18.41
N GLY A 858 -2.81 61.28 17.39
CA GLY A 858 -4.23 61.03 17.17
C GLY A 858 -5.17 61.60 18.24
N SER A 859 -6.40 61.09 18.26
CA SER A 859 -7.44 61.40 19.25
C SER A 859 -7.93 60.12 19.91
N ILE A 860 -7.93 60.10 21.26
CA ILE A 860 -8.45 58.99 22.07
C ILE A 860 -9.94 59.21 22.32
N ASP A 861 -10.77 58.27 21.87
CA ASP A 861 -12.20 58.18 22.16
C ASP A 861 -12.50 56.88 22.94
N ASN A 862 -12.35 56.97 24.26
CA ASN A 862 -12.65 55.86 25.16
C ASN A 862 -14.15 55.50 25.23
N ALA A 863 -15.06 56.33 24.72
CA ALA A 863 -16.48 55.99 24.72
C ALA A 863 -16.81 54.99 23.60
N ASN A 864 -16.15 55.13 22.44
CA ASN A 864 -16.32 54.24 21.30
C ASN A 864 -15.18 53.24 21.12
N GLY A 865 -14.18 53.25 22.01
CA GLY A 865 -13.05 52.32 21.99
C GLY A 865 -12.12 52.53 20.81
N LYS A 866 -11.79 53.78 20.47
CA LYS A 866 -10.97 54.11 19.29
C LYS A 866 -9.85 55.09 19.59
N ILE A 867 -8.74 54.93 18.89
CA ILE A 867 -7.67 55.92 18.75
C ILE A 867 -7.52 56.19 17.26
N THR A 868 -7.80 57.42 16.83
CA THR A 868 -7.85 57.77 15.39
C THR A 868 -6.84 58.85 15.00
N GLY A 869 -6.34 58.77 13.77
CA GLY A 869 -5.39 59.72 13.19
C GLY A 869 -3.96 59.54 13.71
N LEU A 870 -3.54 58.30 14.01
CA LEU A 870 -2.14 58.03 14.38
C LEU A 870 -1.31 57.99 13.12
N SER A 871 -0.26 58.81 13.09
CA SER A 871 0.70 58.78 11.99
C SER A 871 2.03 59.34 12.42
N ALA A 872 3.08 58.90 11.71
CA ALA A 872 4.37 59.56 11.75
C ALA A 872 5.00 59.57 10.37
N ALA A 873 5.72 60.63 10.07
CA ALA A 873 6.53 60.75 8.87
C ALA A 873 7.90 61.33 9.20
N ARG A 874 8.93 60.82 8.55
CA ARG A 874 10.30 61.28 8.69
C ARG A 874 10.50 62.55 7.87
N LEU A 875 11.20 63.53 8.44
CA LEU A 875 11.46 64.81 7.77
C LEU A 875 12.83 64.83 7.05
N SER A 876 13.59 63.74 7.11
CA SER A 876 14.89 63.59 6.46
C SER A 876 14.78 62.92 5.08
N ALA A 877 15.80 63.15 4.24
CA ALA A 877 15.83 62.65 2.85
C ALA A 877 16.02 61.13 2.70
N GLN A 878 16.29 60.39 3.78
CA GLN A 878 16.50 58.94 3.77
C GLN A 878 15.48 58.25 4.68
N GLY A 879 15.02 57.06 4.29
CA GLY A 879 14.18 56.19 5.10
C GLY A 879 14.99 55.37 6.10
N VAL A 880 14.29 54.64 6.97
CA VAL A 880 14.88 53.71 7.94
C VAL A 880 14.68 52.28 7.45
N SER A 881 15.69 51.44 7.63
CA SER A 881 15.59 50.00 7.39
C SER A 881 15.88 49.22 8.67
N GLY A 882 15.24 48.07 8.84
CA GLY A 882 15.36 47.19 10.01
C GLY A 882 14.12 47.21 10.92
N THR A 883 14.27 46.68 12.13
CA THR A 883 13.19 46.55 13.12
C THR A 883 13.20 47.69 14.15
N GLY A 884 12.02 48.15 14.58
CA GLY A 884 11.91 49.00 15.76
C GLY A 884 10.50 49.47 16.09
N THR A 885 10.33 50.12 17.24
CA THR A 885 9.03 50.57 17.74
C THR A 885 8.51 51.77 16.95
N LEU A 886 7.27 51.70 16.49
CA LEU A 886 6.53 52.78 15.83
C LEU A 886 5.77 53.63 16.83
N LEU A 887 5.06 52.98 17.76
CA LEU A 887 4.09 53.60 18.65
C LEU A 887 4.04 52.86 19.99
N GLN A 888 3.85 53.60 21.07
CA GLN A 888 3.54 53.05 22.38
C GLN A 888 2.18 53.57 22.86
N VAL A 889 1.30 52.68 23.27
CA VAL A 889 -0.05 53.02 23.77
C VAL A 889 -0.20 52.50 25.19
N ARG A 890 -0.54 53.38 26.12
CA ARG A 890 -0.76 53.02 27.51
C ARG A 890 -2.23 52.78 27.77
N PHE A 891 -2.59 51.59 28.24
CA PHE A 891 -3.95 51.18 28.58
C PHE A 891 -4.12 50.94 30.08
N LYS A 892 -5.34 51.13 30.58
CA LYS A 892 -5.81 50.64 31.87
C LYS A 892 -6.83 49.53 31.67
N ALA A 893 -6.66 48.40 32.35
CA ALA A 893 -7.65 47.33 32.40
C ALA A 893 -8.77 47.69 33.39
N LYS A 894 -10.03 47.69 32.93
CA LYS A 894 -11.20 48.14 33.71
C LYS A 894 -11.96 46.99 34.36
N ILE A 895 -12.17 45.90 33.62
CA ILE A 895 -12.91 44.71 34.06
C ILE A 895 -12.22 43.45 33.52
N ASP A 896 -12.62 42.30 34.05
CA ASP A 896 -12.22 40.99 33.51
C ASP A 896 -12.90 40.74 32.15
N GLY A 897 -12.15 40.19 31.18
CA GLY A 897 -12.66 39.89 29.84
C GLY A 897 -11.58 39.80 28.77
N GLU A 898 -11.99 39.46 27.55
CA GLU A 898 -11.15 39.39 26.36
C GLU A 898 -11.51 40.53 25.39
N THR A 899 -10.49 41.23 24.88
CA THR A 899 -10.66 42.24 23.83
C THR A 899 -9.63 42.01 22.72
N GLU A 900 -10.06 42.17 21.48
CA GLU A 900 -9.18 42.24 20.33
C GLU A 900 -8.71 43.69 20.14
N LEU A 901 -7.44 43.87 19.74
CA LEU A 901 -6.89 45.16 19.35
C LEU A 901 -6.70 45.14 17.84
N VAL A 902 -7.48 45.94 17.12
CA VAL A 902 -7.50 45.92 15.65
C VAL A 902 -6.84 47.18 15.10
N LEU A 903 -5.80 47.00 14.28
CA LEU A 903 -5.24 48.10 13.49
C LEU A 903 -6.11 48.35 12.25
N GLN A 904 -6.59 49.57 12.10
CA GLN A 904 -7.42 50.01 10.96
C GLN A 904 -6.65 51.08 10.17
N ASN A 905 -7.02 51.32 8.90
CA ASN A 905 -6.38 52.34 8.06
C ASN A 905 -4.84 52.23 8.03
N PHE A 906 -4.33 51.00 8.06
CA PHE A 906 -2.91 50.70 8.19
C PHE A 906 -2.16 50.89 6.87
N GLU A 907 -1.07 51.67 6.89
CA GLU A 907 -0.18 51.84 5.75
C GLU A 907 1.24 52.20 6.20
N PHE A 908 2.23 51.56 5.59
CA PHE A 908 3.63 51.95 5.64
C PHE A 908 4.05 52.57 4.31
N GLY A 909 4.94 53.56 4.35
CA GLY A 909 5.39 54.28 3.15
C GLY A 909 6.91 54.46 3.08
N THR A 910 7.47 54.36 1.87
CA THR A 910 8.87 54.69 1.59
C THR A 910 9.11 56.20 1.47
N VAL A 911 10.36 56.64 1.32
CA VAL A 911 10.68 58.06 1.03
C VAL A 911 10.09 58.56 -0.29
N THR A 912 9.81 57.67 -1.24
CA THR A 912 9.18 58.00 -2.53
C THR A 912 7.66 58.04 -2.44
N GLY A 913 7.07 57.67 -1.30
CA GLY A 913 5.63 57.57 -1.09
C GLY A 913 5.02 56.27 -1.63
N GLU A 914 5.84 55.26 -1.94
CA GLU A 914 5.36 53.93 -2.29
C GLU A 914 4.92 53.18 -1.05
N SER A 915 3.80 52.45 -1.14
CA SER A 915 3.32 51.62 -0.06
C SER A 915 4.26 50.43 0.19
N ILE A 916 4.61 50.20 1.45
CA ILE A 916 5.34 49.02 1.90
C ILE A 916 4.29 48.00 2.36
N PRO A 917 4.09 46.89 1.65
CA PRO A 917 3.11 45.89 2.05
C PRO A 917 3.60 45.17 3.30
N ALA A 918 2.92 45.45 4.40
CA ALA A 918 3.02 44.78 5.68
C ALA A 918 1.60 44.42 6.14
N GLY A 919 1.44 43.29 6.82
CA GLY A 919 0.17 42.92 7.45
C GLY A 919 -0.05 43.71 8.75
N PRO A 920 -1.28 44.19 9.03
CA PRO A 920 -1.67 44.73 10.33
C PRO A 920 -1.85 43.64 11.41
#